data_AF-A0AA36IR45-F1
#
_entry.id   AF-A0AA36IR45-F1
#
_cell.length_a   1.000
_cell.length_b   1.000
_cell.length_c   1.000
_cell.angle_alpha   90.00
_cell.angle_beta   90.00
_cell.angle_gamma   90.00
#
_symmetry.space_group_name_H-M   'P 1'
#
loop_
_entity.id
_entity.type
_entity.pdbx_description
1 polymer ?
#
loop_
_entity_poly.entity_id
_entity_poly.type
_entity_poly.pdbx_seq_one_letter_code
_entity_poly.pdbx_strand_id
1 'polypeptide(L)'
;MDGAPVETDPRAIWQRFAENWHLFRGTPTRLWLDYTFEKLFGLTEPLSAATATEAYEQIDACLKRDEFRPRALFERFNIEVISTTEGALDPLEHHRAIAESDWQGRVVTTYRPDAVIDPDHESFSGALDAFGELTGCDTGRWPGYLDAHRVRRAFFRSHGATATDHGLQSARTANLSGADAQALFDRIRSGRAGEGDADLFRAQMLTEMAKMSVEDGMVMQIHPGSVRNHHGGVFETYGRDKGFDIPAAIDYVHALRPMLDAVGMEPGLSVIVFTLDETSYARELAPLAGVYPSLKLGPAWWFHDSPEGMRRFREMTTETAGFYNTVGFNDDTRAFPSIPARHDIARRVDCAFLARLVCDHRLREDEAFELARELTVDLPNEPIRLTKDTVDHAAARRPGYDRARVTPGIVHLGVGNFHRAHQAVFIDDCLASDGTWGIRGVSMRRPDMRDALAPQDGLYTLAVKDGASTEARIVGSILDVLVATEGVEPVLAALTDPATRIVSLTVTEKGYCRDPATGDLDPDNAVIKADLARPGRPATVPGLLVEALRRRRQAGVAPFTVLSCDNLPSNGKTLGRIVGQYAALADNALCEWIAGHVAFPSSMVDRIVPATSDADRAEVEALIGLEDAWPVVTEPFTQWVIEDIFPAGRPDLAAAGAELVTDVEPFERMKLRMLNGAHSTLAYFSQLLGHETVADAMADDALARLIAQVMGEAAATLDLPASDLARSGTALRTRFRNPALKHRTAQIAMDGSQKIPQRLLGTIADAHAAGKPWDGLASGVAAWIAFLRQGPVDDPMAGRFSALAARHADPVRHANAVLDLREVFGTLSDADWFTSRMRSLVQTMADEGPRAVLPQ
;
A
#
# COMPACT_ATOMS: atom_id res chain seq x y z
N MET A 1 8.84 14.16 -53.37
CA MET A 1 7.45 13.80 -52.98
C MET A 1 6.59 13.74 -54.23
N ASP A 2 6.69 14.71 -55.12
CA ASP A 2 6.26 14.73 -56.53
C ASP A 2 6.95 13.73 -57.50
N GLY A 3 7.67 12.72 -57.00
CA GLY A 3 8.44 11.79 -57.84
C GLY A 3 9.66 12.39 -58.55
N ALA A 4 9.98 13.67 -58.32
CA ALA A 4 11.21 14.28 -58.85
C ALA A 4 12.45 13.65 -58.19
N PRO A 5 13.60 13.58 -58.90
CA PRO A 5 14.86 13.20 -58.30
C PRO A 5 15.17 14.09 -57.10
N VAL A 6 15.35 13.48 -55.93
CA VAL A 6 15.75 14.17 -54.69
C VAL A 6 17.22 13.91 -54.40
N GLU A 7 17.84 14.84 -53.69
CA GLU A 7 19.19 14.62 -53.16
C GLU A 7 19.20 13.37 -52.27
N THR A 8 20.21 12.51 -52.44
CA THR A 8 20.36 11.27 -51.68
C THR A 8 21.63 11.22 -50.84
N ASP A 9 22.57 12.15 -51.05
CA ASP A 9 23.75 12.25 -50.19
C ASP A 9 23.38 12.87 -48.83
N PRO A 10 23.46 12.11 -47.71
CA PRO A 10 23.11 12.63 -46.40
C PRO A 10 23.97 13.82 -45.96
N ARG A 11 25.22 13.93 -46.44
CA ARG A 11 26.08 15.08 -46.13
C ARG A 11 25.61 16.33 -46.86
N ALA A 12 25.29 16.22 -48.14
CA ALA A 12 24.71 17.32 -48.91
C ALA A 12 23.36 17.78 -48.33
N ILE A 13 22.51 16.84 -47.87
CA ILE A 13 21.24 17.15 -47.19
C ILE A 13 21.49 17.93 -45.89
N TRP A 14 22.42 17.45 -45.05
CA TRP A 14 22.77 18.10 -43.80
C TRP A 14 23.39 19.48 -44.00
N GLN A 15 24.30 19.64 -44.97
CA GLN A 15 24.86 20.93 -45.36
C GLN A 15 23.75 21.91 -45.73
N ARG A 16 22.79 21.49 -46.56
CA ARG A 16 21.66 22.32 -46.99
C ARG A 16 20.76 22.70 -45.81
N PHE A 17 20.56 21.79 -44.87
CA PHE A 17 19.86 22.06 -43.62
C PHE A 17 20.58 23.12 -42.77
N ALA A 18 21.90 22.98 -42.60
CA ALA A 18 22.74 23.89 -41.82
C ALA A 18 22.87 25.29 -42.46
N GLU A 19 22.90 25.39 -43.78
CA GLU A 19 22.84 26.67 -44.53
C GLU A 19 21.54 27.43 -44.24
N ASN A 20 20.44 26.70 -44.08
CA ASN A 20 19.12 27.25 -43.82
C ASN A 20 18.77 27.30 -42.33
N TRP A 21 19.74 27.08 -41.44
CA TRP A 21 19.52 27.01 -40.00
C TRP A 21 19.01 28.32 -39.38
N HIS A 22 19.20 29.45 -40.07
CA HIS A 22 18.65 30.75 -39.70
C HIS A 22 17.12 30.80 -39.76
N LEU A 23 16.47 29.92 -40.52
CA LEU A 23 15.01 29.84 -40.63
C LEU A 23 14.33 29.35 -39.34
N PHE A 24 15.08 28.71 -38.44
CA PHE A 24 14.56 28.17 -37.19
C PHE A 24 14.67 29.16 -36.00
N ARG A 25 15.21 30.36 -36.19
CA ARG A 25 15.41 31.33 -35.10
C ARG A 25 14.08 31.62 -34.37
N GLY A 26 14.10 31.50 -33.04
CA GLY A 26 12.92 31.73 -32.19
C GLY A 26 11.88 30.60 -32.19
N THR A 27 12.14 29.48 -32.87
CA THR A 27 11.23 28.33 -32.91
C THR A 27 11.53 27.30 -31.81
N PRO A 28 10.54 26.54 -31.32
CA PRO A 28 10.78 25.40 -30.43
C PRO A 28 11.73 24.36 -31.04
N THR A 29 11.64 24.13 -32.36
CA THR A 29 12.53 23.22 -33.08
C THR A 29 14.01 23.61 -32.94
N ARG A 30 14.34 24.90 -32.99
CA ARG A 30 15.70 25.38 -32.76
C ARG A 30 16.18 25.06 -31.36
N LEU A 31 15.34 25.33 -30.37
CA LEU A 31 15.64 25.11 -28.95
C LEU A 31 15.91 23.63 -28.66
N TRP A 32 15.04 22.73 -29.15
CA TRP A 32 15.20 21.29 -28.98
C TRP A 32 16.47 20.76 -29.64
N LEU A 33 16.71 21.15 -30.90
CA LEU A 33 17.88 20.67 -31.64
C LEU A 33 19.18 21.22 -31.07
N ASP A 34 19.26 22.51 -30.71
CA ASP A 34 20.46 23.06 -30.07
C ASP A 34 20.76 22.32 -28.74
N TYR A 35 19.74 22.06 -27.91
CA TYR A 35 19.93 21.28 -26.69
C TYR A 35 20.42 19.86 -26.99
N THR A 36 19.79 19.14 -27.92
CA THR A 36 20.18 17.77 -28.27
C THR A 36 21.59 17.75 -28.86
N PHE A 37 21.93 18.67 -29.76
CA PHE A 37 23.26 18.79 -30.33
C PHE A 37 24.32 19.03 -29.26
N GLU A 38 24.07 19.95 -28.33
CA GLU A 38 25.01 20.27 -27.26
C GLU A 38 25.10 19.13 -26.22
N LYS A 39 23.97 18.72 -25.63
CA LYS A 39 23.95 17.84 -24.46
C LYS A 39 24.10 16.36 -24.77
N LEU A 40 23.57 15.91 -25.92
CA LEU A 40 23.67 14.50 -26.32
C LEU A 40 24.90 14.26 -27.18
N PHE A 41 25.11 15.09 -28.21
CA PHE A 41 26.17 14.89 -29.20
C PHE A 41 27.45 15.67 -28.91
N GLY A 42 27.47 16.60 -27.95
CA GLY A 42 28.66 17.35 -27.56
C GLY A 42 29.07 18.44 -28.56
N LEU A 43 28.14 18.95 -29.36
CA LEU A 43 28.39 20.05 -30.30
C LEU A 43 28.41 21.38 -29.53
N THR A 44 29.60 21.90 -29.27
CA THR A 44 29.78 23.16 -28.51
C THR A 44 29.70 24.41 -29.38
N GLU A 45 29.90 24.27 -30.68
CA GLU A 45 29.75 25.36 -31.65
C GLU A 45 28.34 25.34 -32.28
N PRO A 46 27.70 26.50 -32.47
CA PRO A 46 26.39 26.55 -33.13
C PRO A 46 26.44 25.97 -34.54
N LEU A 47 25.42 25.19 -34.90
CA LEU A 47 25.28 24.70 -36.28
C LEU A 47 25.17 25.88 -37.26
N SER A 48 25.86 25.79 -38.38
CA SER A 48 25.86 26.77 -39.47
C SER A 48 26.41 26.10 -40.72
N ALA A 49 26.33 26.77 -41.86
CA ALA A 49 26.97 26.31 -43.09
C ALA A 49 28.47 26.00 -42.91
N ALA A 50 29.17 26.72 -42.02
CA ALA A 50 30.60 26.57 -41.78
C ALA A 50 30.93 25.37 -40.86
N THR A 51 30.04 25.05 -39.92
CA THR A 51 30.23 23.98 -38.92
C THR A 51 29.51 22.67 -39.29
N ALA A 52 28.77 22.66 -40.40
CA ALA A 52 27.93 21.55 -40.83
C ALA A 52 28.67 20.21 -40.97
N THR A 53 29.83 20.22 -41.64
CA THR A 53 30.64 19.00 -41.87
C THR A 53 31.11 18.39 -40.55
N GLU A 54 31.70 19.20 -39.67
CA GLU A 54 32.20 18.74 -38.37
C GLU A 54 31.06 18.23 -37.49
N ALA A 55 29.93 18.94 -37.47
CA ALA A 55 28.73 18.52 -36.74
C ALA A 55 28.18 17.18 -37.24
N TYR A 56 28.12 16.97 -38.56
CA TYR A 56 27.69 15.70 -39.15
C TYR A 56 28.60 14.55 -38.73
N GLU A 57 29.91 14.75 -38.84
CA GLU A 57 30.91 13.72 -38.53
C GLU A 57 30.89 13.33 -37.06
N GLN A 58 30.72 14.31 -36.17
CA GLN A 58 30.60 14.04 -34.74
C GLN A 58 29.32 13.29 -34.39
N ILE A 59 28.17 13.67 -34.97
CA ILE A 59 26.89 12.95 -34.76
C ILE A 59 27.01 11.51 -35.29
N ASP A 60 27.51 11.32 -36.51
CA ASP A 60 27.69 10.00 -37.13
C ASP A 60 28.65 9.12 -36.31
N ALA A 61 29.75 9.68 -35.81
CA ALA A 61 30.67 8.98 -34.92
C ALA A 61 30.00 8.60 -33.60
N CYS A 62 29.17 9.48 -33.03
CA CYS A 62 28.43 9.18 -31.80
C CYS A 62 27.46 8.02 -31.97
N LEU A 63 26.62 8.06 -33.01
CA LEU A 63 25.55 7.08 -33.26
C LEU A 63 26.08 5.65 -33.52
N LYS A 64 27.36 5.50 -33.87
CA LYS A 64 28.01 4.19 -34.06
C LYS A 64 28.51 3.55 -32.77
N ARG A 65 28.51 4.27 -31.65
CA ARG A 65 28.96 3.76 -30.35
C ARG A 65 27.82 3.06 -29.61
N ASP A 66 28.15 2.01 -28.85
CA ASP A 66 27.15 1.24 -28.11
C ASP A 66 26.38 2.07 -27.07
N GLU A 67 27.02 3.10 -26.49
CA GLU A 67 26.39 4.03 -25.54
C GLU A 67 25.30 4.92 -26.16
N PHE A 68 25.16 4.94 -27.50
CA PHE A 68 24.09 5.65 -28.23
C PHE A 68 22.98 4.72 -28.73
N ARG A 69 23.01 3.43 -28.38
CA ARG A 69 21.90 2.52 -28.65
C ARG A 69 20.67 2.89 -27.80
N PRO A 70 19.43 2.62 -28.25
CA PRO A 70 18.22 3.04 -27.54
C PRO A 70 18.15 2.65 -26.06
N ARG A 71 18.50 1.40 -25.70
CA ARG A 71 18.52 0.95 -24.29
C ARG A 71 19.58 1.68 -23.46
N ALA A 72 20.77 1.90 -24.00
CA ALA A 72 21.81 2.65 -23.29
C ALA A 72 21.41 4.12 -23.10
N LEU A 73 20.75 4.71 -24.08
CA LEU A 73 20.23 6.07 -23.98
C LEU A 73 19.04 6.16 -23.02
N PHE A 74 18.16 5.15 -22.95
CA PHE A 74 17.09 5.06 -21.95
C PHE A 74 17.66 5.17 -20.52
N GLU A 75 18.68 4.36 -20.20
CA GLU A 75 19.36 4.41 -18.91
C GLU A 75 20.07 5.75 -18.69
N ARG A 76 20.80 6.24 -19.70
CA ARG A 76 21.53 7.52 -19.61
C ARG A 76 20.60 8.72 -19.43
N PHE A 77 19.40 8.67 -19.99
CA PHE A 77 18.38 9.70 -19.84
C PHE A 77 17.61 9.55 -18.53
N ASN A 78 17.88 8.50 -17.75
CA ASN A 78 17.19 8.19 -16.50
C ASN A 78 15.67 8.13 -16.70
N ILE A 79 15.25 7.38 -17.72
CA ILE A 79 13.83 7.17 -18.01
C ILE A 79 13.32 6.04 -17.11
N GLU A 80 12.28 6.32 -16.33
CA GLU A 80 11.66 5.30 -15.47
C GLU A 80 10.66 4.45 -16.25
N VAL A 81 9.92 5.06 -17.17
CA VAL A 81 8.91 4.39 -17.99
C VAL A 81 8.73 5.10 -19.33
N ILE A 82 8.49 4.31 -20.39
CA ILE A 82 7.95 4.80 -21.66
C ILE A 82 6.62 4.09 -21.90
N SER A 83 5.61 4.87 -22.24
CA SER A 83 4.34 4.34 -22.73
C SER A 83 4.25 4.59 -24.23
N THR A 84 4.30 3.52 -25.02
CA THR A 84 4.03 3.59 -26.46
C THR A 84 2.53 3.53 -26.72
N THR A 85 2.09 3.77 -27.95
CA THR A 85 0.66 3.82 -28.30
C THR A 85 0.38 2.87 -29.44
N GLU A 86 -0.42 1.83 -29.18
CA GLU A 86 -0.69 0.76 -30.12
C GLU A 86 -2.18 0.66 -30.43
N GLY A 87 -2.47 0.34 -31.70
CA GLY A 87 -3.84 0.16 -32.17
C GLY A 87 -4.51 -1.06 -31.52
N ALA A 88 -5.83 -1.04 -31.36
CA ALA A 88 -6.59 -2.11 -30.69
C ALA A 88 -6.32 -3.54 -31.21
N LEU A 89 -5.83 -3.71 -32.44
CA LEU A 89 -5.52 -5.00 -33.07
C LEU A 89 -4.05 -5.46 -32.88
N ASP A 90 -3.20 -4.63 -32.28
CA ASP A 90 -1.76 -4.90 -32.20
C ASP A 90 -1.44 -6.14 -31.33
N PRO A 91 -0.57 -7.06 -31.77
CA PRO A 91 -0.23 -8.24 -30.99
C PRO A 91 0.70 -7.97 -29.80
N LEU A 92 1.22 -6.75 -29.65
CA LEU A 92 2.17 -6.32 -28.60
C LEU A 92 3.44 -7.17 -28.54
N GLU A 93 3.91 -7.63 -29.70
CA GLU A 93 5.05 -8.56 -29.79
C GLU A 93 6.35 -7.98 -29.22
N HIS A 94 6.55 -6.67 -29.37
CA HIS A 94 7.74 -5.98 -28.87
C HIS A 94 7.69 -5.79 -27.35
N HIS A 95 6.53 -5.50 -26.76
CA HIS A 95 6.37 -5.43 -25.30
C HIS A 95 6.64 -6.79 -24.65
N ARG A 96 6.12 -7.88 -25.24
CA ARG A 96 6.43 -9.23 -24.80
C ARG A 96 7.93 -9.53 -24.91
N ALA A 97 8.55 -9.22 -26.05
CA ALA A 97 9.99 -9.44 -26.23
C ALA A 97 10.86 -8.64 -25.25
N ILE A 98 10.43 -7.44 -24.85
CA ILE A 98 11.11 -6.63 -23.83
C ILE A 98 10.96 -7.29 -22.45
N ALA A 99 9.74 -7.68 -22.07
CA ALA A 99 9.43 -8.32 -20.79
C ALA A 99 10.14 -9.68 -20.62
N GLU A 100 10.36 -10.42 -21.70
CA GLU A 100 11.11 -11.68 -21.72
C GLU A 100 12.64 -11.49 -21.75
N SER A 101 13.13 -10.27 -21.95
CA SER A 101 14.57 -9.98 -22.00
C SER A 101 15.18 -9.74 -20.61
N ASP A 102 16.51 -9.73 -20.54
CA ASP A 102 17.28 -9.45 -19.32
C ASP A 102 17.37 -7.94 -18.97
N TRP A 103 16.85 -7.07 -19.84
CA TRP A 103 16.88 -5.63 -19.67
C TRP A 103 15.79 -5.15 -18.70
N GLN A 104 16.17 -4.29 -17.76
CA GLN A 104 15.31 -3.82 -16.67
C GLN A 104 14.45 -2.60 -17.03
N GLY A 105 14.58 -2.07 -18.25
CA GLY A 105 13.82 -0.90 -18.68
C GLY A 105 12.33 -1.18 -18.82
N ARG A 106 11.49 -0.27 -18.34
CA ARG A 106 10.04 -0.41 -18.36
C ARG A 106 9.44 0.28 -19.59
N VAL A 107 8.96 -0.52 -20.55
CA VAL A 107 8.23 -0.04 -21.73
C VAL A 107 6.84 -0.69 -21.74
N VAL A 108 5.81 0.12 -21.59
CA VAL A 108 4.39 -0.29 -21.54
C VAL A 108 3.64 0.24 -22.76
N THR A 109 2.40 -0.23 -22.94
CA THR A 109 1.52 0.17 -24.06
C THR A 109 0.36 1.05 -23.58
N THR A 110 -0.16 1.89 -24.47
CA THR A 110 -1.41 2.62 -24.34
C THR A 110 -2.40 2.10 -25.39
N TYR A 111 -3.62 1.78 -24.96
CA TYR A 111 -4.65 1.24 -25.85
C TYR A 111 -5.29 2.35 -26.70
N ARG A 112 -5.08 2.31 -28.01
CA ARG A 112 -5.66 3.26 -28.97
C ARG A 112 -6.71 2.60 -29.88
N PRO A 113 -8.01 2.83 -29.65
CA PRO A 113 -9.06 2.15 -30.38
C PRO A 113 -9.52 2.85 -31.66
N ASP A 114 -8.93 3.97 -32.07
CA ASP A 114 -9.39 4.81 -33.20
C ASP A 114 -9.89 4.00 -34.41
N ALA A 115 -9.12 3.01 -34.90
CA ALA A 115 -9.47 2.20 -36.07
C ALA A 115 -10.75 1.34 -35.91
N VAL A 116 -11.23 1.11 -34.69
CA VAL A 116 -12.44 0.35 -34.39
C VAL A 116 -13.53 1.19 -33.72
N ILE A 117 -13.33 2.50 -33.54
CA ILE A 117 -14.35 3.44 -33.01
C ILE A 117 -14.67 4.62 -33.94
N ASP A 118 -13.89 4.80 -35.02
CA ASP A 118 -14.08 5.87 -36.00
C ASP A 118 -14.56 5.32 -37.35
N PRO A 119 -15.84 5.49 -37.73
CA PRO A 119 -16.36 5.03 -39.01
C PRO A 119 -15.71 5.68 -40.24
N ASP A 120 -15.09 6.85 -40.07
CA ASP A 120 -14.38 7.55 -41.14
C ASP A 120 -12.92 7.07 -41.29
N HIS A 121 -12.47 6.13 -40.45
CA HIS A 121 -11.19 5.46 -40.60
C HIS A 121 -11.24 4.48 -41.78
N GLU A 122 -10.25 4.55 -42.69
CA GLU A 122 -10.25 3.75 -43.93
C GLU A 122 -10.29 2.23 -43.70
N SER A 123 -9.72 1.77 -42.58
CA SER A 123 -9.73 0.35 -42.20
C SER A 123 -10.93 -0.07 -41.36
N PHE A 124 -11.85 0.84 -40.99
CA PHE A 124 -12.86 0.60 -39.94
C PHE A 124 -13.64 -0.70 -40.10
N SER A 125 -14.26 -0.93 -41.27
CA SER A 125 -15.05 -2.15 -41.49
C SER A 125 -14.21 -3.42 -41.40
N GLY A 126 -13.02 -3.44 -41.99
CA GLY A 126 -12.14 -4.61 -41.93
C GLY A 126 -11.52 -4.81 -40.55
N ALA A 127 -11.27 -3.71 -39.83
CA ALA A 127 -10.75 -3.73 -38.48
C ALA A 127 -11.78 -4.32 -37.50
N LEU A 128 -13.07 -4.02 -37.64
CA LEU A 128 -14.13 -4.62 -36.82
C LEU A 128 -14.27 -6.14 -37.03
N ASP A 129 -14.06 -6.62 -38.25
CA ASP A 129 -14.06 -8.05 -38.54
C ASP A 129 -12.86 -8.74 -37.89
N ALA A 130 -11.66 -8.20 -38.07
CA ALA A 130 -10.46 -8.70 -37.41
C ALA A 130 -10.56 -8.62 -35.87
N PHE A 131 -11.24 -7.59 -35.34
CA PHE A 131 -11.47 -7.42 -33.91
C PHE A 131 -12.34 -8.53 -33.33
N GLY A 132 -13.40 -8.92 -34.04
CA GLY A 132 -14.27 -10.03 -33.65
C GLY A 132 -13.54 -11.37 -33.70
N GLU A 133 -12.78 -11.63 -34.77
CA GLU A 133 -11.95 -12.83 -34.90
C GLU A 133 -10.91 -12.95 -33.78
N LEU A 134 -10.22 -11.85 -33.47
CA LEU A 134 -9.17 -11.80 -32.44
C LEU A 134 -9.71 -12.04 -31.03
N THR A 135 -10.94 -11.61 -30.76
CA THR A 135 -11.57 -11.67 -29.43
C THR A 135 -12.52 -12.86 -29.26
N GLY A 136 -12.94 -13.49 -30.35
CA GLY A 136 -14.01 -14.48 -30.35
C GLY A 136 -15.40 -13.89 -30.07
N CYS A 137 -15.54 -12.56 -30.11
CA CYS A 137 -16.78 -11.85 -29.82
C CYS A 137 -17.59 -11.57 -31.11
N ASP A 138 -18.91 -11.51 -30.97
CA ASP A 138 -19.82 -11.17 -32.07
C ASP A 138 -19.87 -9.65 -32.30
N THR A 139 -18.89 -9.12 -33.04
CA THR A 139 -18.83 -7.70 -33.44
C THR A 139 -19.90 -7.32 -34.49
N GLY A 140 -20.78 -8.23 -34.87
CA GLY A 140 -21.98 -7.94 -35.65
C GLY A 140 -23.11 -7.31 -34.82
N ARG A 141 -23.03 -7.38 -33.49
CA ARG A 141 -24.02 -6.79 -32.56
C ARG A 141 -23.35 -5.87 -31.56
N TRP A 142 -24.08 -4.85 -31.11
CA TRP A 142 -23.56 -3.84 -30.20
C TRP A 142 -22.99 -4.43 -28.89
N PRO A 143 -23.67 -5.37 -28.19
CA PRO A 143 -23.09 -5.98 -26.99
C PRO A 143 -21.79 -6.73 -27.26
N GLY A 144 -21.74 -7.55 -28.31
CA GLY A 144 -20.53 -8.32 -28.64
C GLY A 144 -19.38 -7.43 -29.11
N TYR A 145 -19.68 -6.31 -29.76
CA TYR A 145 -18.68 -5.28 -30.08
C TYR A 145 -18.09 -4.61 -28.82
N LEU A 146 -18.91 -4.27 -27.83
CA LEU A 146 -18.41 -3.75 -26.55
C LEU A 146 -17.61 -4.80 -25.77
N ASP A 147 -18.02 -6.07 -25.81
CA ASP A 147 -17.27 -7.16 -25.17
C ASP A 147 -15.90 -7.35 -25.82
N ALA A 148 -15.79 -7.20 -27.14
CA ALA A 148 -14.50 -7.23 -27.84
C ALA A 148 -13.54 -6.14 -27.33
N HIS A 149 -14.05 -4.93 -27.03
CA HIS A 149 -13.27 -3.88 -26.37
C HIS A 149 -12.80 -4.30 -24.98
N ARG A 150 -13.67 -4.86 -24.14
CA ARG A 150 -13.28 -5.33 -22.80
C ARG A 150 -12.19 -6.39 -22.86
N VAL A 151 -12.31 -7.36 -23.78
CA VAL A 151 -11.29 -8.41 -23.98
C VAL A 151 -9.95 -7.81 -24.39
N ARG A 152 -9.94 -6.85 -25.32
CA ARG A 152 -8.69 -6.24 -25.79
C ARG A 152 -8.09 -5.28 -24.79
N ARG A 153 -8.90 -4.50 -24.07
CA ARG A 153 -8.43 -3.68 -22.95
C ARG A 153 -7.77 -4.56 -21.89
N ALA A 154 -8.38 -5.68 -21.51
CA ALA A 154 -7.77 -6.63 -20.58
C ALA A 154 -6.42 -7.18 -21.09
N PHE A 155 -6.30 -7.49 -22.38
CA PHE A 155 -5.04 -7.90 -22.99
C PHE A 155 -3.96 -6.81 -22.94
N PHE A 156 -4.30 -5.56 -23.23
CA PHE A 156 -3.37 -4.44 -23.13
C PHE A 156 -2.91 -4.22 -21.67
N ARG A 157 -3.85 -4.31 -20.72
CA ARG A 157 -3.54 -4.22 -19.29
C ARG A 157 -2.61 -5.33 -18.83
N SER A 158 -2.72 -6.55 -19.36
CA SER A 158 -1.77 -7.63 -19.07
C SER A 158 -0.35 -7.35 -19.58
N HIS A 159 -0.17 -6.31 -20.42
CA HIS A 159 1.12 -5.80 -20.89
C HIS A 159 1.46 -4.43 -20.28
N GLY A 160 0.86 -4.10 -19.14
CA GLY A 160 1.16 -2.91 -18.36
C GLY A 160 0.42 -1.64 -18.77
N ALA A 161 -0.58 -1.73 -19.65
CA ALA A 161 -1.38 -0.56 -19.99
C ALA A 161 -2.17 -0.04 -18.79
N THR A 162 -2.01 1.26 -18.51
CA THR A 162 -2.78 1.99 -17.50
C THR A 162 -3.69 3.05 -18.12
N ALA A 163 -3.57 3.30 -19.43
CA ALA A 163 -4.28 4.36 -20.10
C ALA A 163 -4.80 3.96 -21.49
N THR A 164 -5.80 4.70 -21.95
CA THR A 164 -6.32 4.66 -23.32
C THR A 164 -6.15 6.03 -23.97
N ASP A 165 -5.93 6.05 -25.29
CA ASP A 165 -5.71 7.27 -26.06
C ASP A 165 -6.72 7.37 -27.21
N HIS A 166 -7.46 8.48 -27.27
CA HIS A 166 -8.54 8.72 -28.24
C HIS A 166 -8.24 9.98 -29.05
N GLY A 167 -7.81 9.81 -30.30
CA GLY A 167 -7.42 10.89 -31.20
C GLY A 167 -8.50 11.27 -32.19
N LEU A 168 -9.64 11.78 -31.70
CA LEU A 168 -10.80 12.12 -32.52
C LEU A 168 -10.78 13.61 -32.92
N GLN A 169 -11.50 13.98 -33.99
CA GLN A 169 -11.57 15.38 -34.42
C GLN A 169 -12.33 16.28 -33.42
N SER A 170 -13.33 15.71 -32.73
CA SER A 170 -14.26 16.41 -31.85
C SER A 170 -14.19 15.84 -30.43
N ALA A 171 -14.54 16.65 -29.44
CA ALA A 171 -14.74 16.21 -28.05
C ALA A 171 -16.18 15.75 -27.76
N ARG A 172 -17.06 15.75 -28.77
CA ARG A 172 -18.49 15.48 -28.60
C ARG A 172 -18.69 14.08 -27.99
N THR A 173 -19.52 14.00 -26.97
CA THR A 173 -19.96 12.76 -26.34
C THR A 173 -21.47 12.58 -26.47
N ALA A 174 -21.95 11.35 -26.35
CA ALA A 174 -23.38 10.99 -26.35
C ALA A 174 -23.63 9.82 -25.39
N ASN A 175 -24.83 9.76 -24.80
CA ASN A 175 -25.23 8.65 -23.91
C ASN A 175 -26.59 8.10 -24.37
N LEU A 176 -26.59 7.43 -25.52
CA LEU A 176 -27.75 6.79 -26.13
C LEU A 176 -28.23 5.60 -25.31
N SER A 177 -29.52 5.25 -25.46
CA SER A 177 -30.04 3.99 -24.95
C SER A 177 -29.41 2.81 -25.69
N GLY A 178 -29.37 1.62 -25.07
CA GLY A 178 -28.81 0.43 -25.73
C GLY A 178 -29.51 0.08 -27.05
N ALA A 179 -30.81 0.37 -27.17
CA ALA A 179 -31.57 0.17 -28.41
C ALA A 179 -31.16 1.17 -29.50
N ASP A 180 -30.98 2.44 -29.15
CA ASP A 180 -30.57 3.48 -30.10
C ASP A 180 -29.12 3.29 -30.56
N ALA A 181 -28.24 2.90 -29.64
CA ALA A 181 -26.84 2.58 -29.94
C ALA A 181 -26.74 1.37 -30.89
N GLN A 182 -27.53 0.31 -30.66
CA GLN A 182 -27.61 -0.82 -31.59
C GLN A 182 -28.14 -0.39 -32.96
N ALA A 183 -29.21 0.42 -33.02
CA ALA A 183 -29.75 0.89 -34.28
C ALA A 183 -28.76 1.77 -35.07
N LEU A 184 -27.95 2.59 -34.37
CA LEU A 184 -26.88 3.38 -34.97
C LEU A 184 -25.75 2.48 -35.49
N PHE A 185 -25.30 1.52 -34.67
CA PHE A 185 -24.26 0.56 -35.05
C PHE A 185 -24.65 -0.26 -36.27
N ASP A 186 -25.91 -0.73 -36.37
CA ASP A 186 -26.42 -1.47 -37.53
C ASP A 186 -26.36 -0.65 -38.83
N ARG A 187 -26.69 0.64 -38.76
CA ARG A 187 -26.60 1.54 -39.93
C ARG A 187 -25.16 1.70 -40.38
N ILE A 188 -24.25 1.91 -39.44
CA ILE A 188 -22.81 2.04 -39.72
C ILE A 188 -22.25 0.74 -40.31
N ARG A 189 -22.49 -0.40 -39.66
CA ARG A 189 -21.95 -1.70 -40.09
C ARG A 189 -22.48 -2.12 -41.47
N SER A 190 -23.71 -1.74 -41.82
CA SER A 190 -24.32 -2.04 -43.12
C SER A 190 -24.00 -1.02 -44.22
N GLY A 191 -23.18 0.00 -43.95
CA GLY A 191 -22.85 1.05 -44.93
C GLY A 191 -24.02 1.98 -45.26
N ARG A 192 -25.02 2.06 -44.39
CA ARG A 192 -26.23 2.91 -44.54
C ARG A 192 -26.24 4.09 -43.56
N ALA A 193 -25.05 4.53 -43.12
CA ALA A 193 -24.90 5.68 -42.24
C ALA A 193 -25.41 6.96 -42.92
N GLY A 194 -26.23 7.74 -42.20
CA GLY A 194 -26.68 9.06 -42.63
C GLY A 194 -25.68 10.17 -42.29
N GLU A 195 -26.01 11.39 -42.68
CA GLU A 195 -25.25 12.58 -42.27
C GLU A 195 -25.23 12.70 -40.74
N GLY A 196 -24.03 12.81 -40.15
CA GLY A 196 -23.84 12.93 -38.70
C GLY A 196 -23.86 11.61 -37.91
N ASP A 197 -24.19 10.46 -38.52
CA ASP A 197 -24.17 9.16 -37.83
C ASP A 197 -22.76 8.79 -37.37
N ALA A 198 -21.73 9.05 -38.18
CA ALA A 198 -20.33 8.77 -37.82
C ALA A 198 -19.87 9.58 -36.60
N ASP A 199 -20.23 10.88 -36.56
CA ASP A 199 -19.92 11.75 -35.42
C ASP A 199 -20.69 11.34 -34.16
N LEU A 200 -21.98 11.00 -34.29
CA LEU A 200 -22.77 10.50 -33.17
C LEU A 200 -22.24 9.17 -32.63
N PHE A 201 -21.72 8.29 -33.50
CA PHE A 201 -21.14 7.02 -33.09
C PHE A 201 -19.83 7.20 -32.34
N ARG A 202 -18.91 8.03 -32.85
CA ARG A 202 -17.70 8.43 -32.11
C ARG A 202 -18.05 9.01 -30.74
N ALA A 203 -19.07 9.87 -30.70
CA ALA A 203 -19.55 10.48 -29.48
C ALA A 203 -20.12 9.46 -28.47
N GLN A 204 -20.88 8.47 -28.95
CA GLN A 204 -21.33 7.37 -28.11
C GLN A 204 -20.15 6.55 -27.59
N MET A 205 -19.18 6.26 -28.46
CA MET A 205 -18.03 5.45 -28.10
C MET A 205 -17.14 6.09 -27.05
N LEU A 206 -16.92 7.41 -27.08
CA LEU A 206 -16.21 8.10 -25.99
C LEU A 206 -16.88 7.85 -24.62
N THR A 207 -18.21 7.88 -24.56
CA THR A 207 -18.94 7.59 -23.31
C THR A 207 -18.84 6.13 -22.90
N GLU A 208 -18.89 5.18 -23.85
CA GLU A 208 -18.66 3.76 -23.53
C GLU A 208 -17.22 3.49 -23.08
N MET A 209 -16.22 4.17 -23.65
CA MET A 209 -14.83 4.08 -23.20
C MET A 209 -14.67 4.62 -21.78
N ALA A 210 -15.35 5.71 -21.43
CA ALA A 210 -15.36 6.23 -20.06
C ALA A 210 -16.04 5.25 -19.08
N LYS A 211 -17.16 4.63 -19.46
CA LYS A 211 -17.80 3.58 -18.65
C LYS A 211 -16.88 2.38 -18.45
N MET A 212 -16.18 1.92 -19.50
CA MET A 212 -15.20 0.85 -19.37
C MET A 212 -14.01 1.25 -18.50
N SER A 213 -13.59 2.52 -18.53
CA SER A 213 -12.56 3.05 -17.63
C SER A 213 -12.99 3.10 -16.17
N VAL A 214 -14.29 3.29 -15.88
CA VAL A 214 -14.84 3.06 -14.53
C VAL A 214 -14.73 1.58 -14.14
N GLU A 215 -14.99 0.67 -15.08
CA GLU A 215 -14.94 -0.78 -14.85
C GLU A 215 -13.50 -1.32 -14.65
N ASP A 216 -12.52 -0.79 -15.38
CA ASP A 216 -11.15 -1.36 -15.44
C ASP A 216 -10.03 -0.45 -14.92
N GLY A 217 -10.39 0.73 -14.42
CA GLY A 217 -9.48 1.70 -13.80
C GLY A 217 -8.48 2.35 -14.75
N MET A 218 -8.59 2.15 -16.08
CA MET A 218 -7.67 2.77 -17.02
C MET A 218 -7.98 4.26 -17.18
N VAL A 219 -6.94 5.10 -17.15
CA VAL A 219 -7.05 6.53 -17.44
C VAL A 219 -7.45 6.74 -18.90
N MET A 220 -8.42 7.61 -19.16
CA MET A 220 -8.88 7.92 -20.51
C MET A 220 -8.27 9.25 -20.98
N GLN A 221 -7.56 9.26 -22.10
CA GLN A 221 -6.98 10.46 -22.69
C GLN A 221 -7.74 10.88 -23.95
N ILE A 222 -8.16 12.14 -24.04
CA ILE A 222 -8.91 12.67 -25.18
C ILE A 222 -8.11 13.78 -25.85
N HIS A 223 -7.84 13.63 -27.15
CA HIS A 223 -7.03 14.53 -27.97
C HIS A 223 -7.83 15.13 -29.16
N PRO A 224 -8.75 16.08 -28.92
CA PRO A 224 -9.60 16.69 -29.94
C PRO A 224 -8.98 17.93 -30.60
N GLY A 225 -9.62 18.39 -31.68
CA GLY A 225 -9.40 19.73 -32.22
C GLY A 225 -8.38 19.84 -33.36
N SER A 226 -7.82 18.74 -33.86
CA SER A 226 -6.98 18.76 -35.06
C SER A 226 -7.80 18.46 -36.31
N VAL A 227 -7.98 19.44 -37.20
CA VAL A 227 -8.50 19.23 -38.55
C VAL A 227 -7.34 18.74 -39.41
N ARG A 228 -7.30 17.42 -39.62
CA ARG A 228 -6.20 16.77 -40.32
C ARG A 228 -6.33 16.87 -41.83
N ASN A 229 -5.18 16.84 -42.52
CA ASN A 229 -5.10 16.74 -43.97
C ASN A 229 -5.88 17.85 -44.71
N HIS A 230 -5.84 19.09 -44.20
CA HIS A 230 -6.69 20.20 -44.68
C HIS A 230 -6.54 20.49 -46.19
N HIS A 231 -5.40 20.16 -46.80
CA HIS A 231 -5.19 20.32 -48.23
C HIS A 231 -5.54 19.04 -49.02
N GLY A 232 -6.69 19.02 -49.69
CA GLY A 232 -7.20 17.85 -50.44
C GLY A 232 -6.21 17.26 -51.44
N GLY A 233 -5.55 18.09 -52.27
CA GLY A 233 -4.58 17.58 -53.25
C GLY A 233 -3.32 16.95 -52.65
N VAL A 234 -2.96 17.30 -51.40
CA VAL A 234 -1.82 16.69 -50.70
C VAL A 234 -2.26 15.35 -50.12
N PHE A 235 -3.46 15.31 -49.53
CA PHE A 235 -4.07 14.08 -49.05
C PHE A 235 -4.26 13.04 -50.17
N GLU A 236 -4.83 13.43 -51.30
CA GLU A 236 -5.03 12.54 -52.45
C GLU A 236 -3.72 11.99 -53.02
N THR A 237 -2.66 12.81 -53.04
CA THR A 237 -1.38 12.41 -53.64
C THR A 237 -0.52 11.58 -52.67
N TYR A 238 -0.57 11.87 -51.37
CA TYR A 238 0.40 11.35 -50.40
C TYR A 238 -0.23 10.52 -49.27
N GLY A 239 -1.55 10.54 -49.12
CA GLY A 239 -2.29 9.86 -48.06
C GLY A 239 -2.36 10.64 -46.75
N ARG A 240 -2.87 9.96 -45.72
CA ARG A 240 -3.09 10.51 -44.37
C ARG A 240 -1.76 10.89 -43.68
N ASP A 241 -1.84 11.91 -42.81
CA ASP A 241 -0.77 12.34 -41.90
C ASP A 241 0.50 12.82 -42.63
N LYS A 242 0.34 13.39 -43.84
CA LYS A 242 1.42 14.01 -44.64
C LYS A 242 1.50 15.54 -44.51
N GLY A 243 0.72 16.12 -43.60
CA GLY A 243 0.80 17.53 -43.20
C GLY A 243 -0.52 18.29 -43.35
N PHE A 244 -0.49 19.58 -42.99
CA PHE A 244 -1.64 20.51 -42.95
C PHE A 244 -2.67 20.20 -41.86
N ASP A 245 -2.21 19.84 -40.68
CA ASP A 245 -3.06 19.77 -39.50
C ASP A 245 -3.29 21.18 -38.97
N ILE A 246 -4.55 21.54 -38.77
CA ILE A 246 -4.95 22.89 -38.35
C ILE A 246 -5.81 22.78 -37.09
N PRO A 247 -5.41 23.42 -35.97
CA PRO A 247 -6.26 23.54 -34.79
C PRO A 247 -7.61 24.19 -35.11
N ALA A 248 -8.69 23.62 -34.58
CA ALA A 248 -10.03 24.17 -34.63
C ALA A 248 -10.57 24.47 -33.22
N ALA A 249 -11.51 25.41 -33.15
CA ALA A 249 -12.21 25.73 -31.91
C ALA A 249 -13.10 24.57 -31.47
N ILE A 250 -13.16 24.33 -30.16
CA ILE A 250 -13.95 23.24 -29.54
C ILE A 250 -14.81 23.80 -28.40
N ASP A 251 -16.06 23.37 -28.33
CA ASP A 251 -17.01 23.66 -27.26
C ASP A 251 -17.05 22.49 -26.27
N TYR A 252 -16.17 22.49 -25.27
CA TYR A 252 -16.02 21.41 -24.31
C TYR A 252 -17.21 21.33 -23.35
N VAL A 253 -17.82 22.47 -23.02
CA VAL A 253 -18.95 22.54 -22.08
C VAL A 253 -20.12 21.71 -22.58
N HIS A 254 -20.51 21.84 -23.85
CA HIS A 254 -21.59 21.05 -24.42
C HIS A 254 -21.12 19.67 -24.87
N ALA A 255 -19.90 19.56 -25.40
CA ALA A 255 -19.38 18.33 -25.96
C ALA A 255 -19.19 17.23 -24.90
N LEU A 256 -18.61 17.54 -23.74
CA LEU A 256 -18.32 16.55 -22.71
C LEU A 256 -19.52 16.25 -21.80
N ARG A 257 -20.55 17.11 -21.81
CA ARG A 257 -21.66 17.03 -20.87
C ARG A 257 -22.35 15.66 -20.83
N PRO A 258 -22.73 15.01 -21.94
CA PRO A 258 -23.38 13.70 -21.87
C PRO A 258 -22.58 12.61 -21.14
N MET A 259 -21.25 12.57 -21.34
CA MET A 259 -20.36 11.66 -20.64
C MET A 259 -20.21 12.05 -19.16
N LEU A 260 -20.01 13.35 -18.87
CA LEU A 260 -19.87 13.84 -17.50
C LEU A 260 -21.16 13.68 -16.68
N ASP A 261 -22.34 13.85 -17.31
CA ASP A 261 -23.64 13.57 -16.70
C ASP A 261 -23.81 12.06 -16.40
N ALA A 262 -23.15 11.18 -17.17
CA ALA A 262 -23.25 9.73 -17.01
C ALA A 262 -22.29 9.17 -15.96
N VAL A 263 -21.03 9.63 -15.95
CA VAL A 263 -19.94 9.05 -15.14
C VAL A 263 -18.97 10.08 -14.54
N GLY A 264 -19.17 11.39 -14.76
CA GLY A 264 -18.20 12.42 -14.39
C GLY A 264 -17.99 12.65 -12.88
N MET A 265 -18.88 12.10 -12.06
CA MET A 265 -18.77 12.14 -10.59
C MET A 265 -18.22 10.84 -10.00
N GLU A 266 -17.93 9.84 -10.84
CA GLU A 266 -17.40 8.55 -10.37
C GLU A 266 -15.95 8.72 -9.90
N PRO A 267 -15.63 8.42 -8.63
CA PRO A 267 -14.31 8.65 -8.06
C PRO A 267 -13.23 7.73 -8.67
N GLY A 268 -13.63 6.60 -9.24
CA GLY A 268 -12.73 5.65 -9.92
C GLY A 268 -12.41 6.05 -11.37
N LEU A 269 -13.06 7.07 -11.94
CA LEU A 269 -12.80 7.54 -13.30
C LEU A 269 -11.73 8.62 -13.30
N SER A 270 -10.77 8.52 -14.22
CA SER A 270 -9.85 9.61 -14.55
C SER A 270 -9.81 9.85 -16.05
N VAL A 271 -10.18 11.05 -16.48
CA VAL A 271 -10.21 11.51 -17.86
C VAL A 271 -9.27 12.69 -17.99
N ILE A 272 -8.26 12.57 -18.84
CA ILE A 272 -7.32 13.63 -19.18
C ILE A 272 -7.75 14.24 -20.51
N VAL A 273 -8.07 15.52 -20.51
CA VAL A 273 -8.42 16.25 -21.73
C VAL A 273 -7.26 17.13 -22.16
N PHE A 274 -6.81 16.90 -23.38
CA PHE A 274 -5.85 17.73 -24.09
C PHE A 274 -6.61 18.70 -25.02
N THR A 275 -5.99 19.81 -25.41
CA THR A 275 -6.63 20.77 -26.33
C THR A 275 -5.62 21.45 -27.24
N LEU A 276 -6.03 21.75 -28.46
CA LEU A 276 -5.30 22.65 -29.37
C LEU A 276 -5.92 24.06 -29.40
N ASP A 277 -7.04 24.28 -28.71
CA ASP A 277 -7.71 25.57 -28.55
C ASP A 277 -7.38 26.17 -27.18
N GLU A 278 -6.28 26.92 -27.11
CA GLU A 278 -5.85 27.58 -25.86
C GLU A 278 -6.84 28.64 -25.35
N THR A 279 -7.79 29.11 -26.17
CA THR A 279 -8.83 30.06 -25.75
C THR A 279 -9.88 29.42 -24.83
N SER A 280 -9.93 28.08 -24.80
CA SER A 280 -10.84 27.30 -23.96
C SER A 280 -10.31 27.06 -22.54
N TYR A 281 -9.00 27.28 -22.27
CA TYR A 281 -8.39 26.94 -20.98
C TYR A 281 -9.12 27.57 -19.78
N ALA A 282 -9.13 28.91 -19.70
CA ALA A 282 -9.76 29.62 -18.58
C ALA A 282 -11.30 29.64 -18.70
N ARG A 283 -11.82 29.64 -19.93
CA ARG A 283 -13.26 29.78 -20.19
C ARG A 283 -14.05 28.52 -19.84
N GLU A 284 -13.49 27.34 -20.13
CA GLU A 284 -14.23 26.07 -20.12
C GLU A 284 -13.50 24.98 -19.35
N LEU A 285 -12.27 24.65 -19.74
CA LEU A 285 -11.57 23.48 -19.24
C LEU A 285 -11.20 23.57 -17.76
N ALA A 286 -10.65 24.71 -17.31
CA ALA A 286 -10.28 24.89 -15.91
C ALA A 286 -11.50 24.89 -14.96
N PRO A 287 -12.62 25.57 -15.28
CA PRO A 287 -13.86 25.41 -14.52
C PRO A 287 -14.41 23.97 -14.51
N LEU A 288 -14.37 23.26 -15.63
CA LEU A 288 -14.84 21.86 -15.69
C LEU A 288 -13.99 20.94 -14.80
N ALA A 289 -12.66 21.04 -14.89
CA ALA A 289 -11.75 20.26 -14.05
C ALA A 289 -11.80 20.65 -12.56
N GLY A 290 -12.21 21.88 -12.25
CA GLY A 290 -12.44 22.32 -10.87
C GLY A 290 -13.73 21.75 -10.24
N VAL A 291 -14.66 21.20 -11.03
CA VAL A 291 -15.96 20.70 -10.57
C VAL A 291 -16.07 19.19 -10.66
N TYR A 292 -15.62 18.59 -11.77
CA TYR A 292 -15.72 17.14 -11.99
C TYR A 292 -14.47 16.45 -11.46
N PRO A 293 -14.58 15.60 -10.41
CA PRO A 293 -13.42 14.92 -9.83
C PRO A 293 -12.73 14.00 -10.83
N SER A 294 -13.49 13.49 -11.81
CA SER A 294 -12.97 12.61 -12.84
C SER A 294 -12.16 13.31 -13.93
N LEU A 295 -12.18 14.65 -14.00
CA LEU A 295 -11.61 15.40 -15.13
C LEU A 295 -10.30 16.09 -14.74
N LYS A 296 -9.25 15.79 -15.49
CA LYS A 296 -7.91 16.39 -15.36
C LYS A 296 -7.50 17.05 -16.68
N LEU A 297 -6.63 18.04 -16.58
CA LEU A 297 -6.08 18.74 -17.73
C LEU A 297 -4.71 18.18 -18.12
N GLY A 298 -4.59 17.78 -19.39
CA GLY A 298 -3.31 17.43 -20.01
C GLY A 298 -2.45 18.67 -20.23
N PRO A 299 -1.10 18.54 -20.19
CA PRO A 299 -0.20 19.66 -20.45
C PRO A 299 -0.33 20.21 -21.88
N ALA A 300 0.28 21.38 -22.10
CA ALA A 300 0.41 21.94 -23.44
C ALA A 300 1.14 20.96 -24.37
N TRP A 301 0.51 20.60 -25.48
CA TRP A 301 0.96 19.51 -26.36
C TRP A 301 0.96 19.95 -27.83
N TRP A 302 1.65 19.18 -28.68
CA TRP A 302 1.70 19.33 -30.14
C TRP A 302 2.07 20.76 -30.60
N PHE A 303 1.11 21.57 -31.07
CA PHE A 303 1.35 22.96 -31.49
C PHE A 303 1.73 23.88 -30.33
N HIS A 304 1.30 23.53 -29.11
CA HIS A 304 1.54 24.30 -27.89
C HIS A 304 2.70 23.76 -27.07
N ASP A 305 3.36 22.70 -27.53
CA ASP A 305 4.60 22.20 -26.94
C ASP A 305 5.76 23.15 -27.27
N SER A 306 5.75 24.26 -26.55
CA SER A 306 6.63 25.40 -26.71
C SER A 306 6.67 26.18 -25.40
N PRO A 307 7.73 26.96 -25.14
CA PRO A 307 7.80 27.79 -23.93
C PRO A 307 6.57 28.69 -23.73
N GLU A 308 6.04 29.26 -24.81
CA GLU A 308 4.89 30.17 -24.72
C GLU A 308 3.56 29.44 -24.55
N GLY A 309 3.38 28.28 -25.19
CA GLY A 309 2.18 27.46 -24.99
C GLY A 309 2.11 26.89 -23.57
N MET A 310 3.23 26.39 -23.05
CA MET A 310 3.34 25.90 -21.66
C MET A 310 3.08 27.02 -20.64
N ARG A 311 3.64 28.21 -20.86
CA ARG A 311 3.41 29.38 -20.00
C ARG A 311 1.92 29.74 -19.97
N ARG A 312 1.31 29.87 -21.14
CA ARG A 312 -0.13 30.20 -21.27
C ARG A 312 -1.03 29.15 -20.64
N PHE A 313 -0.69 27.87 -20.77
CA PHE A 313 -1.40 26.80 -20.07
C PHE A 313 -1.41 27.04 -18.55
N ARG A 314 -0.25 27.27 -17.92
CA ARG A 314 -0.18 27.54 -16.47
C ARG A 314 -0.94 28.80 -16.08
N GLU A 315 -0.72 29.89 -16.82
CA GLU A 315 -1.39 31.17 -16.55
C GLU A 315 -2.92 31.10 -16.65
N MET A 316 -3.46 30.32 -17.61
CA MET A 316 -4.90 30.26 -17.86
C MET A 316 -5.64 29.14 -17.14
N THR A 317 -4.95 28.14 -16.57
CA THR A 317 -5.59 27.00 -15.91
C THR A 317 -5.45 27.02 -14.39
N THR A 318 -4.27 27.38 -13.86
CA THR A 318 -3.94 27.17 -12.44
C THR A 318 -4.83 27.97 -11.49
N GLU A 319 -5.30 29.17 -11.87
CA GLU A 319 -6.14 30.00 -11.00
C GLU A 319 -7.46 29.31 -10.62
N THR A 320 -8.08 28.56 -11.54
CA THR A 320 -9.37 27.88 -11.31
C THR A 320 -9.20 26.40 -11.02
N ALA A 321 -8.34 25.71 -11.77
CA ALA A 321 -8.16 24.26 -11.62
C ALA A 321 -7.18 23.89 -10.49
N GLY A 322 -6.29 24.81 -10.09
CA GLY A 322 -5.14 24.46 -9.24
C GLY A 322 -4.12 23.58 -9.96
N PHE A 323 -3.11 23.09 -9.23
CA PHE A 323 -2.09 22.20 -9.78
C PHE A 323 -2.57 20.74 -9.86
N TYR A 324 -3.34 20.29 -8.85
CA TYR A 324 -3.76 18.90 -8.67
C TYR A 324 -4.93 18.45 -9.57
N ASN A 325 -5.54 19.36 -10.33
CA ASN A 325 -6.45 19.01 -11.43
C ASN A 325 -5.75 19.01 -12.80
N THR A 326 -4.41 19.02 -12.79
CA THR A 326 -3.56 18.73 -13.95
C THR A 326 -2.78 17.45 -13.68
N VAL A 327 -2.18 16.85 -14.71
CA VAL A 327 -1.45 15.58 -14.60
C VAL A 327 0.07 15.74 -14.55
N GLY A 328 0.56 16.95 -14.26
CA GLY A 328 1.97 17.27 -14.44
C GLY A 328 2.37 17.30 -15.92
N PHE A 329 3.65 17.02 -16.20
CA PHE A 329 4.18 16.97 -17.57
C PHE A 329 4.41 15.53 -18.03
N ASN A 330 3.66 15.11 -19.04
CA ASN A 330 3.92 13.90 -19.84
C ASN A 330 4.19 14.30 -21.31
N ASP A 331 5.18 13.64 -21.92
CA ASP A 331 5.69 13.98 -23.27
C ASP A 331 5.13 13.00 -24.33
N ASP A 332 4.74 13.54 -25.50
CA ASP A 332 4.34 12.79 -26.70
C ASP A 332 5.36 13.05 -27.83
N THR A 333 6.61 12.64 -27.63
CA THR A 333 7.67 12.78 -28.64
C THR A 333 7.85 11.52 -29.46
N ARG A 334 7.97 11.70 -30.78
CA ARG A 334 8.39 10.65 -31.72
C ARG A 334 9.91 10.66 -31.96
N ALA A 335 10.63 11.63 -31.40
CA ALA A 335 12.07 11.78 -31.53
C ALA A 335 12.74 11.43 -30.20
N PHE A 336 13.16 10.17 -30.05
CA PHE A 336 13.80 9.67 -28.82
C PHE A 336 14.94 10.57 -28.29
N PRO A 337 15.86 11.11 -29.12
CA PRO A 337 16.91 12.04 -28.66
C PRO A 337 16.43 13.39 -28.12
N SER A 338 15.16 13.76 -28.33
CA SER A 338 14.59 15.03 -27.87
C SER A 338 13.96 14.96 -26.49
N ILE A 339 13.75 13.75 -25.93
CA ILE A 339 13.10 13.56 -24.61
C ILE A 339 13.76 14.46 -23.56
N PRO A 340 15.10 14.46 -23.36
CA PRO A 340 15.72 15.30 -22.34
C PRO A 340 15.53 16.80 -22.60
N ALA A 341 15.51 17.23 -23.87
CA ALA A 341 15.35 18.63 -24.24
C ALA A 341 13.93 19.13 -23.90
N ARG A 342 12.90 18.33 -24.19
CA ARG A 342 11.51 18.67 -23.92
C ARG A 342 11.22 18.76 -22.42
N HIS A 343 11.66 17.77 -21.65
CA HIS A 343 11.52 17.78 -20.19
C HIS A 343 12.29 18.94 -19.54
N ASP A 344 13.49 19.30 -20.05
CA ASP A 344 14.23 20.48 -19.57
C ASP A 344 13.44 21.77 -19.79
N ILE A 345 12.82 21.95 -20.96
CA ILE A 345 12.01 23.15 -21.25
C ILE A 345 10.79 23.23 -20.34
N ALA A 346 10.05 22.13 -20.18
CA ALA A 346 8.89 22.07 -19.30
C ALA A 346 9.27 22.47 -17.86
N ARG A 347 10.33 21.89 -17.31
CA ARG A 347 10.85 22.21 -15.97
C ARG A 347 11.23 23.68 -15.84
N ARG A 348 11.90 24.26 -16.84
CA ARG A 348 12.27 25.69 -16.80
C ARG A 348 11.05 26.60 -16.82
N VAL A 349 10.04 26.27 -17.62
CA VAL A 349 8.79 27.05 -17.71
C VAL A 349 8.02 26.94 -16.39
N ASP A 350 7.88 25.74 -15.83
CA ASP A 350 7.22 25.51 -14.55
C ASP A 350 7.95 26.22 -13.40
N CYS A 351 9.27 26.08 -13.28
CA CYS A 351 10.05 26.80 -12.28
C CYS A 351 9.95 28.33 -12.44
N ALA A 352 9.93 28.84 -13.67
CA ALA A 352 9.73 30.27 -13.89
C ALA A 352 8.33 30.74 -13.47
N PHE A 353 7.30 29.93 -13.69
CA PHE A 353 5.94 30.20 -13.24
C PHE A 353 5.82 30.16 -11.71
N LEU A 354 6.35 29.12 -11.07
CA LEU A 354 6.37 28.99 -9.60
C LEU A 354 7.16 30.13 -8.94
N ALA A 355 8.33 30.48 -9.47
CA ALA A 355 9.13 31.60 -8.99
C ALA A 355 8.35 32.92 -9.04
N ARG A 356 7.58 33.16 -10.11
CA ARG A 356 6.69 34.32 -10.20
C ARG A 356 5.63 34.30 -9.09
N LEU A 357 4.98 33.16 -8.84
CA LEU A 357 4.00 33.04 -7.75
C LEU A 357 4.61 33.32 -6.37
N VAL A 358 5.84 32.87 -6.14
CA VAL A 358 6.58 33.18 -4.91
C VAL A 358 6.87 34.67 -4.80
N CYS A 359 7.39 35.30 -5.86
CA CYS A 359 7.65 36.74 -5.89
C CYS A 359 6.37 37.59 -5.71
N ASP A 360 5.24 37.09 -6.21
CA ASP A 360 3.93 37.73 -6.09
C ASP A 360 3.25 37.43 -4.73
N HIS A 361 3.89 36.69 -3.82
CA HIS A 361 3.36 36.24 -2.52
C HIS A 361 2.08 35.39 -2.61
N ARG A 362 1.94 34.61 -3.69
CA ARG A 362 0.83 33.68 -3.93
C ARG A 362 1.18 32.23 -3.57
N LEU A 363 2.45 31.95 -3.31
CA LEU A 363 2.99 30.63 -2.98
C LEU A 363 4.21 30.79 -2.06
N ARG A 364 4.43 29.89 -1.09
CA ARG A 364 5.67 29.89 -0.30
C ARG A 364 6.80 29.21 -1.07
N GLU A 365 8.03 29.53 -0.72
CA GLU A 365 9.21 28.99 -1.41
C GLU A 365 9.37 27.47 -1.19
N ASP A 366 9.07 26.97 0.02
CA ASP A 366 9.07 25.53 0.31
C ASP A 366 8.02 24.78 -0.54
N GLU A 367 6.81 25.34 -0.63
CA GLU A 367 5.73 24.79 -1.49
C GLU A 367 6.11 24.79 -2.97
N ALA A 368 6.87 25.79 -3.43
CA ALA A 368 7.34 25.84 -4.81
C ALA A 368 8.35 24.72 -5.12
N PHE A 369 9.22 24.35 -4.17
CA PHE A 369 10.13 23.21 -4.34
C PHE A 369 9.38 21.87 -4.37
N GLU A 370 8.36 21.71 -3.52
CA GLU A 370 7.48 20.54 -3.54
C GLU A 370 6.74 20.43 -4.88
N LEU A 371 6.05 21.50 -5.29
CA LEU A 371 5.31 21.55 -6.55
C LEU A 371 6.21 21.32 -7.78
N ALA A 372 7.44 21.82 -7.79
CA ALA A 372 8.35 21.60 -8.90
C ALA A 372 8.63 20.09 -9.12
N ARG A 373 8.73 19.32 -8.02
CA ARG A 373 8.87 17.87 -8.07
C ARG A 373 7.55 17.21 -8.49
N GLU A 374 6.44 17.59 -7.85
CA GLU A 374 5.12 17.00 -8.13
C GLU A 374 4.73 17.15 -9.61
N LEU A 375 4.92 18.33 -10.19
CA LEU A 375 4.61 18.60 -11.60
C LEU A 375 5.48 17.80 -12.58
N THR A 376 6.66 17.36 -12.15
CA THR A 376 7.64 16.68 -13.00
C THR A 376 7.61 15.17 -12.86
N VAL A 377 7.32 14.65 -11.66
CA VAL A 377 7.50 13.23 -11.31
C VAL A 377 6.25 12.66 -10.64
N ASP A 378 5.75 13.30 -9.58
CA ASP A 378 4.78 12.62 -8.71
C ASP A 378 3.36 12.60 -9.31
N LEU A 379 2.90 13.69 -9.95
CA LEU A 379 1.58 13.74 -10.61
C LEU A 379 1.48 12.83 -11.84
N PRO A 380 2.49 12.76 -12.74
CA PRO A 380 2.46 11.80 -13.85
C PRO A 380 2.49 10.33 -13.41
N ASN A 381 2.98 10.04 -12.20
CA ASN A 381 3.21 8.69 -11.67
C ASN A 381 2.20 8.27 -10.59
N GLU A 382 1.10 8.99 -10.38
CA GLU A 382 0.15 8.71 -9.30
C GLU A 382 -0.39 7.25 -9.41
N PRO A 383 -0.09 6.36 -8.45
CA PRO A 383 -0.43 4.95 -8.55
C PRO A 383 -1.92 4.69 -8.31
N ILE A 384 -2.45 3.63 -8.92
CA ILE A 384 -3.83 3.19 -8.68
C ILE A 384 -3.89 2.55 -7.29
N ARG A 385 -4.61 3.18 -6.36
CA ARG A 385 -4.77 2.71 -4.98
C ARG A 385 -5.61 1.44 -4.90
N LEU A 386 -5.31 0.55 -3.96
CA LEU A 386 -6.16 -0.58 -3.58
C LEU A 386 -7.46 -0.06 -2.94
N THR A 387 -8.59 -0.29 -3.59
CA THR A 387 -9.93 0.06 -3.10
C THR A 387 -10.90 -1.06 -3.48
N LYS A 388 -12.16 -0.99 -3.03
CA LYS A 388 -13.18 -1.96 -3.46
C LYS A 388 -13.42 -1.96 -4.98
N ASP A 389 -13.13 -0.84 -5.64
CA ASP A 389 -13.36 -0.66 -7.08
C ASP A 389 -12.16 -1.14 -7.89
N THR A 390 -10.95 -1.10 -7.32
CA THR A 390 -9.71 -1.51 -8.00
C THR A 390 -9.20 -2.89 -7.56
N VAL A 391 -9.79 -3.52 -6.53
CA VAL A 391 -9.34 -4.81 -5.99
C VAL A 391 -9.27 -5.93 -7.04
N ASP A 392 -10.10 -5.86 -8.07
CA ASP A 392 -10.10 -6.81 -9.19
C ASP A 392 -8.88 -6.68 -10.11
N HIS A 393 -8.09 -5.62 -9.95
CA HIS A 393 -6.83 -5.39 -10.65
C HIS A 393 -5.62 -5.94 -9.89
N ALA A 394 -5.79 -6.29 -8.61
CA ALA A 394 -4.69 -6.78 -7.80
C ALA A 394 -4.21 -8.15 -8.30
N ALA A 395 -2.90 -8.29 -8.54
CA ALA A 395 -2.25 -9.57 -8.81
C ALA A 395 -2.07 -10.42 -7.53
N ALA A 396 -3.17 -10.62 -6.79
CA ALA A 396 -3.21 -11.29 -5.49
C ALA A 396 -4.48 -12.15 -5.33
N ARG A 397 -4.49 -13.04 -4.34
CA ARG A 397 -5.73 -13.74 -3.96
C ARG A 397 -6.74 -12.73 -3.40
N ARG A 398 -7.93 -12.66 -3.99
CA ARG A 398 -8.98 -11.70 -3.61
C ARG A 398 -9.99 -12.32 -2.62
N PRO A 399 -10.78 -11.50 -1.89
CA PRO A 399 -11.91 -11.99 -1.11
C PRO A 399 -12.89 -12.80 -1.98
N GLY A 400 -13.23 -14.01 -1.55
CA GLY A 400 -14.14 -14.91 -2.27
C GLY A 400 -15.63 -14.63 -2.04
N TYR A 401 -15.98 -13.43 -1.56
CA TYR A 401 -17.31 -13.05 -1.13
C TYR A 401 -17.63 -11.60 -1.50
N ASP A 402 -18.92 -11.29 -1.63
CA ASP A 402 -19.41 -9.93 -1.93
C ASP A 402 -19.34 -9.06 -0.66
N ARG A 403 -18.34 -8.17 -0.61
CA ARG A 403 -18.11 -7.27 0.53
C ARG A 403 -19.30 -6.34 0.80
N ALA A 404 -20.10 -5.98 -0.22
CA ALA A 404 -21.25 -5.10 -0.04
C ALA A 404 -22.35 -5.74 0.83
N ARG A 405 -22.32 -7.08 1.00
CA ARG A 405 -23.26 -7.83 1.85
C ARG A 405 -22.73 -8.08 3.27
N VAL A 406 -21.50 -7.69 3.57
CA VAL A 406 -20.89 -7.95 4.87
C VAL A 406 -21.35 -6.89 5.87
N THR A 407 -21.87 -7.34 7.01
CA THR A 407 -22.30 -6.46 8.12
C THR A 407 -21.43 -6.68 9.35
N PRO A 408 -21.21 -5.65 10.18
CA PRO A 408 -20.38 -5.80 11.38
C PRO A 408 -21.05 -6.71 12.41
N GLY A 409 -20.31 -7.70 12.90
CA GLY A 409 -20.70 -8.55 14.04
C GLY A 409 -19.64 -8.63 15.13
N ILE A 410 -18.45 -8.09 14.85
CA ILE A 410 -17.28 -8.08 15.74
C ILE A 410 -16.79 -6.65 15.87
N VAL A 411 -16.55 -6.22 17.11
CA VAL A 411 -15.73 -5.03 17.39
C VAL A 411 -14.37 -5.49 17.86
N HIS A 412 -13.31 -4.99 17.24
CA HIS A 412 -11.93 -5.33 17.62
C HIS A 412 -11.21 -4.12 18.25
N LEU A 413 -10.81 -4.24 19.52
CA LEU A 413 -10.05 -3.19 20.23
C LEU A 413 -8.55 -3.41 20.02
N GLY A 414 -7.88 -2.46 19.37
CA GLY A 414 -6.44 -2.51 19.12
C GLY A 414 -6.09 -3.11 17.76
N VAL A 415 -6.51 -2.46 16.66
CA VAL A 415 -6.18 -2.87 15.28
C VAL A 415 -4.69 -2.69 15.00
N GLY A 416 -3.90 -3.72 15.28
CA GLY A 416 -2.47 -3.78 14.97
C GLY A 416 -2.13 -4.74 13.83
N ASN A 417 -0.84 -4.84 13.52
CA ASN A 417 -0.35 -5.81 12.53
C ASN A 417 -0.74 -7.24 12.88
N PHE A 418 -0.60 -7.65 14.15
CA PHE A 418 -0.95 -9.00 14.56
C PHE A 418 -2.43 -9.34 14.30
N HIS A 419 -3.35 -8.44 14.65
CA HIS A 419 -4.76 -8.62 14.37
C HIS A 419 -5.04 -8.82 12.88
N ARG A 420 -4.48 -7.93 12.05
CA ARG A 420 -4.64 -7.94 10.59
C ARG A 420 -4.02 -9.17 9.94
N ALA A 421 -2.96 -9.73 10.52
CA ALA A 421 -2.36 -10.96 10.01
C ALA A 421 -2.97 -12.23 10.63
N HIS A 422 -3.82 -12.14 11.65
CA HIS A 422 -4.32 -13.31 12.38
C HIS A 422 -5.84 -13.33 12.45
N GLN A 423 -6.48 -12.72 13.45
CA GLN A 423 -7.93 -12.86 13.62
C GLN A 423 -8.70 -12.34 12.42
N ALA A 424 -8.30 -11.20 11.85
CA ALA A 424 -8.96 -10.65 10.67
C ALA A 424 -8.92 -11.62 9.48
N VAL A 425 -7.87 -12.43 9.34
CA VAL A 425 -7.73 -13.44 8.28
C VAL A 425 -8.67 -14.62 8.53
N PHE A 426 -8.73 -15.14 9.77
CA PHE A 426 -9.68 -16.20 10.13
C PHE A 426 -11.13 -15.76 9.90
N ILE A 427 -11.45 -14.50 10.22
CA ILE A 427 -12.79 -13.95 9.96
C ILE A 427 -13.04 -13.80 8.46
N ASP A 428 -12.06 -13.32 7.68
CA ASP A 428 -12.14 -13.22 6.22
C ASP A 428 -12.49 -14.57 5.58
N ASP A 429 -11.86 -15.64 6.06
CA ASP A 429 -12.13 -17.02 5.61
C ASP A 429 -13.55 -17.51 5.98
N CYS A 430 -14.21 -16.91 6.98
CA CYS A 430 -15.58 -17.25 7.36
C CYS A 430 -16.65 -16.48 6.57
N LEU A 431 -16.32 -15.33 5.97
CA LEU A 431 -17.31 -14.38 5.44
C LEU A 431 -18.06 -14.89 4.19
N ALA A 432 -17.48 -15.83 3.45
CA ALA A 432 -18.17 -16.48 2.35
C ALA A 432 -19.37 -17.34 2.83
N SER A 433 -19.27 -17.88 4.05
CA SER A 433 -20.33 -18.69 4.66
C SER A 433 -21.34 -17.85 5.44
N ASP A 434 -20.87 -16.82 6.15
CA ASP A 434 -21.71 -15.92 6.94
C ASP A 434 -21.16 -14.50 6.92
N GLY A 435 -21.77 -13.64 6.10
CA GLY A 435 -21.42 -12.22 5.96
C GLY A 435 -21.74 -11.36 7.19
N THR A 436 -22.31 -11.90 8.27
CA THR A 436 -22.71 -11.11 9.46
C THR A 436 -21.60 -10.91 10.50
N TRP A 437 -20.37 -11.34 10.19
CA TRP A 437 -19.22 -11.31 11.10
C TRP A 437 -18.14 -10.30 10.72
N GLY A 438 -18.46 -9.30 9.90
CA GLY A 438 -17.52 -8.23 9.57
C GLY A 438 -16.95 -7.55 10.82
N ILE A 439 -15.74 -7.01 10.70
CA ILE A 439 -15.01 -6.40 11.80
C ILE A 439 -15.11 -4.88 11.70
N ARG A 440 -15.56 -4.25 12.78
CA ARG A 440 -15.34 -2.84 13.06
C ARG A 440 -14.14 -2.70 13.98
N GLY A 441 -13.07 -2.14 13.44
CA GLY A 441 -11.84 -1.92 14.17
C GLY A 441 -11.93 -0.71 15.10
N VAL A 442 -11.17 -0.72 16.19
CA VAL A 442 -10.97 0.44 17.07
C VAL A 442 -9.49 0.61 17.34
N SER A 443 -8.92 1.72 16.88
CA SER A 443 -7.62 2.18 17.34
C SER A 443 -7.77 2.89 18.68
N MET A 444 -7.02 2.42 19.68
CA MET A 444 -7.09 2.96 21.05
C MET A 444 -6.32 4.28 21.23
N ARG A 445 -5.45 4.67 20.28
CA ARG A 445 -4.49 5.78 20.50
C ARG A 445 -4.30 6.69 19.29
N ARG A 446 -3.99 6.12 18.12
CA ARG A 446 -3.52 6.87 16.94
C ARG A 446 -4.46 6.70 15.74
N PRO A 447 -4.65 7.74 14.92
CA PRO A 447 -5.52 7.67 13.74
C PRO A 447 -4.87 7.06 12.51
N ASP A 448 -3.53 6.90 12.49
CA ASP A 448 -2.73 6.39 11.38
C ASP A 448 -3.30 5.15 10.68
N MET A 449 -3.74 4.14 11.44
CA MET A 449 -4.36 2.93 10.87
C MET A 449 -5.70 3.22 10.18
N ARG A 450 -6.52 4.11 10.74
CA ARG A 450 -7.80 4.55 10.12
C ARG A 450 -7.52 5.37 8.88
N ASP A 451 -6.59 6.31 8.96
CA ASP A 451 -6.24 7.21 7.86
C ASP A 451 -5.67 6.44 6.65
N ALA A 452 -4.97 5.32 6.89
CA ALA A 452 -4.46 4.47 5.83
C ALA A 452 -5.49 3.52 5.24
N LEU A 453 -6.35 2.91 6.07
CA LEU A 453 -7.30 1.89 5.59
C LEU A 453 -8.62 2.48 5.08
N ALA A 454 -9.06 3.66 5.57
CA ALA A 454 -10.33 4.25 5.16
C ALA A 454 -10.38 4.61 3.65
N PRO A 455 -9.33 5.20 3.06
CA PRO A 455 -9.28 5.43 1.61
C PRO A 455 -9.25 4.14 0.77
N GLN A 456 -8.96 2.99 1.40
CA GLN A 456 -8.92 1.66 0.78
C GLN A 456 -10.17 0.83 1.09
N ASP A 457 -11.25 1.46 1.56
CA ASP A 457 -12.49 0.80 2.00
C ASP A 457 -12.26 -0.33 3.03
N GLY A 458 -11.23 -0.21 3.88
CA GLY A 458 -10.84 -1.24 4.86
C GLY A 458 -10.03 -2.42 4.30
N LEU A 459 -9.74 -2.44 2.99
CA LEU A 459 -8.91 -3.45 2.35
C LEU A 459 -7.42 -3.24 2.67
N TYR A 460 -6.70 -4.35 2.76
CA TYR A 460 -5.25 -4.39 2.84
C TYR A 460 -4.72 -5.73 2.35
N THR A 461 -3.42 -5.76 2.07
CA THR A 461 -2.72 -6.95 1.60
C THR A 461 -2.03 -7.66 2.76
N LEU A 462 -2.27 -8.95 2.86
CA LEU A 462 -1.50 -9.91 3.64
C LEU A 462 -0.41 -10.51 2.75
N ALA A 463 0.85 -10.18 3.02
CA ALA A 463 2.01 -10.74 2.34
C ALA A 463 2.63 -11.86 3.20
N VAL A 464 2.51 -13.10 2.75
CA VAL A 464 2.99 -14.30 3.43
C VAL A 464 4.35 -14.69 2.86
N LYS A 465 5.41 -14.60 3.68
CA LYS A 465 6.79 -14.83 3.26
C LYS A 465 7.35 -16.11 3.88
N ASP A 466 7.67 -17.12 3.07
CA ASP A 466 8.25 -18.39 3.54
C ASP A 466 9.79 -18.46 3.47
N GLY A 467 10.42 -17.42 2.90
CA GLY A 467 11.87 -17.34 2.69
C GLY A 467 12.29 -17.56 1.23
N ALA A 468 11.45 -18.22 0.42
CA ALA A 468 11.68 -18.46 -1.00
C ALA A 468 10.70 -17.70 -1.91
N SER A 469 9.49 -17.43 -1.41
CA SER A 469 8.42 -16.74 -2.12
C SER A 469 7.60 -15.84 -1.20
N THR A 470 6.93 -14.86 -1.81
CA THR A 470 5.93 -14.01 -1.17
C THR A 470 4.57 -14.26 -1.83
N GLU A 471 3.61 -14.81 -1.08
CA GLU A 471 2.21 -14.92 -1.53
C GLU A 471 1.42 -13.70 -1.03
N ALA A 472 0.72 -13.01 -1.94
CA ALA A 472 -0.17 -11.91 -1.60
C ALA A 472 -1.65 -12.32 -1.59
N ARG A 473 -2.35 -11.90 -0.54
CA ARG A 473 -3.81 -12.00 -0.40
C ARG A 473 -4.37 -10.63 -0.01
N ILE A 474 -5.41 -10.17 -0.69
CA ILE A 474 -6.22 -9.04 -0.22
C ILE A 474 -7.22 -9.55 0.83
N VAL A 475 -7.25 -8.88 1.98
CA VAL A 475 -8.16 -9.14 3.11
C VAL A 475 -9.19 -8.02 3.17
N GLY A 476 -10.47 -8.38 3.31
CA GLY A 476 -11.60 -7.45 3.31
C GLY A 476 -12.56 -7.59 4.48
N SER A 477 -12.18 -8.31 5.53
CA SER A 477 -12.99 -8.53 6.74
C SER A 477 -13.12 -7.31 7.65
N ILE A 478 -12.20 -6.34 7.55
CA ILE A 478 -12.30 -5.05 8.22
C ILE A 478 -13.15 -4.11 7.36
N LEU A 479 -14.22 -3.57 7.95
CA LEU A 479 -15.16 -2.67 7.27
C LEU A 479 -14.82 -1.21 7.49
N ASP A 480 -14.42 -0.86 8.71
CA ASP A 480 -14.00 0.48 9.10
C ASP A 480 -13.14 0.42 10.38
N VAL A 481 -12.48 1.52 10.70
CA VAL A 481 -11.68 1.70 11.92
C VAL A 481 -12.10 2.99 12.61
N LEU A 482 -12.53 2.88 13.87
CA LEU A 482 -12.82 4.02 14.75
C LEU A 482 -11.56 4.41 15.54
N VAL A 483 -11.49 5.65 16.01
CA VAL A 483 -10.37 6.16 16.82
C VAL A 483 -10.87 6.62 18.18
N ALA A 484 -10.56 5.89 19.24
CA ALA A 484 -11.11 6.13 20.58
C ALA A 484 -10.73 7.50 21.15
N THR A 485 -9.55 8.03 20.79
CA THR A 485 -9.05 9.34 21.23
C THR A 485 -9.74 10.52 20.52
N GLU A 486 -10.35 10.30 19.36
CA GLU A 486 -11.15 11.32 18.64
C GLU A 486 -12.61 11.35 19.11
N GLY A 487 -13.08 10.29 19.78
CA GLY A 487 -14.42 10.25 20.34
C GLY A 487 -14.79 8.88 20.89
N VAL A 488 -15.24 8.83 22.15
CA VAL A 488 -15.67 7.60 22.82
C VAL A 488 -17.05 7.12 22.35
N GLU A 489 -17.93 8.04 21.95
CA GLU A 489 -19.33 7.72 21.68
C GLU A 489 -19.52 6.85 20.42
N PRO A 490 -18.82 7.08 19.28
CA PRO A 490 -18.84 6.15 18.16
C PRO A 490 -18.40 4.73 18.54
N VAL A 491 -17.39 4.61 19.42
CA VAL A 491 -16.90 3.32 19.92
C VAL A 491 -17.96 2.64 20.78
N LEU A 492 -18.59 3.37 21.71
CA LEU A 492 -19.66 2.83 22.56
C LEU A 492 -20.89 2.47 21.74
N ALA A 493 -21.24 3.25 20.71
CA ALA A 493 -22.31 2.91 19.78
C ALA A 493 -22.03 1.57 19.08
N ALA A 494 -20.82 1.36 18.56
CA ALA A 494 -20.42 0.09 17.96
C ALA A 494 -20.45 -1.09 18.95
N LEU A 495 -20.00 -0.88 20.19
CA LEU A 495 -20.02 -1.92 21.24
C LEU A 495 -21.45 -2.25 21.72
N THR A 496 -22.36 -1.28 21.67
CA THR A 496 -23.75 -1.44 22.14
C THR A 496 -24.74 -1.86 21.05
N ASP A 497 -24.32 -1.87 19.79
CA ASP A 497 -25.10 -2.40 18.68
C ASP A 497 -25.50 -3.88 18.93
N PRO A 498 -26.79 -4.24 18.87
CA PRO A 498 -27.24 -5.62 19.04
C PRO A 498 -26.57 -6.63 18.10
N ALA A 499 -26.13 -6.22 16.91
CA ALA A 499 -25.41 -7.07 15.96
C ALA A 499 -23.99 -7.43 16.42
N THR A 500 -23.37 -6.59 17.25
CA THR A 500 -22.08 -6.88 17.89
C THR A 500 -22.27 -7.99 18.92
N ARG A 501 -21.74 -9.17 18.58
CA ARG A 501 -21.82 -10.39 19.40
C ARG A 501 -20.48 -10.77 20.01
N ILE A 502 -19.38 -10.31 19.44
CA ILE A 502 -18.02 -10.52 19.95
C ILE A 502 -17.30 -9.17 20.03
N VAL A 503 -16.64 -8.93 21.16
CA VAL A 503 -15.62 -7.89 21.31
C VAL A 503 -14.28 -8.58 21.50
N SER A 504 -13.42 -8.50 20.48
CA SER A 504 -12.07 -9.08 20.54
C SER A 504 -11.02 -8.01 20.77
N LEU A 505 -9.83 -8.37 21.24
CA LEU A 505 -8.79 -7.36 21.51
C LEU A 505 -7.35 -7.85 21.38
N THR A 506 -6.49 -6.97 20.87
CA THR A 506 -5.02 -7.06 20.89
C THR A 506 -4.44 -5.72 21.33
N VAL A 507 -4.47 -5.45 22.63
CA VAL A 507 -4.13 -4.13 23.21
C VAL A 507 -2.78 -4.11 23.90
N THR A 508 -1.98 -5.18 23.75
CA THR A 508 -0.71 -5.46 24.42
C THR A 508 -0.86 -5.64 25.93
N GLU A 509 0.16 -6.19 26.58
CA GLU A 509 0.15 -6.51 28.02
C GLU A 509 -0.17 -5.28 28.91
N LYS A 510 0.17 -4.07 28.46
CA LYS A 510 -0.10 -2.79 29.15
C LYS A 510 -1.54 -2.27 29.00
N GLY A 511 -2.29 -2.74 27.99
CA GLY A 511 -3.68 -2.32 27.76
C GLY A 511 -4.66 -2.76 28.85
N TYR A 512 -4.25 -3.73 29.69
CA TYR A 512 -5.03 -4.30 30.77
C TYR A 512 -4.92 -3.51 32.09
N CYS A 513 -4.06 -2.48 32.15
CA CYS A 513 -3.85 -1.65 33.34
C CYS A 513 -3.59 -2.47 34.61
N ARG A 514 -2.72 -3.48 34.51
CA ARG A 514 -2.45 -4.42 35.59
C ARG A 514 -1.35 -3.92 36.51
N ASP A 515 -1.47 -4.27 37.78
CA ASP A 515 -0.35 -4.28 38.70
C ASP A 515 0.58 -5.46 38.29
N PRO A 516 1.85 -5.20 37.94
CA PRO A 516 2.74 -6.25 37.44
C PRO A 516 3.02 -7.37 38.46
N ALA A 517 2.92 -7.09 39.76
CA ALA A 517 3.22 -8.05 40.82
C ALA A 517 2.07 -9.06 41.01
N THR A 518 0.84 -8.56 40.97
CA THR A 518 -0.37 -9.36 41.25
C THR A 518 -1.04 -9.87 39.98
N GLY A 519 -0.84 -9.18 38.85
CA GLY A 519 -1.56 -9.42 37.60
C GLY A 519 -3.04 -9.01 37.66
N ASP A 520 -3.45 -8.30 38.70
CA ASP A 520 -4.80 -7.75 38.89
C ASP A 520 -4.89 -6.32 38.35
N LEU A 521 -6.10 -5.77 38.26
CA LEU A 521 -6.30 -4.36 37.95
C LEU A 521 -5.54 -3.49 38.97
N ASP A 522 -4.76 -2.54 38.50
CA ASP A 522 -4.13 -1.53 39.35
C ASP A 522 -5.14 -0.39 39.62
N PRO A 523 -5.75 -0.32 40.82
CA PRO A 523 -6.70 0.74 41.16
C PRO A 523 -6.00 2.09 41.32
N ASP A 524 -4.69 2.09 41.54
CA ASP A 524 -3.90 3.29 41.72
C ASP A 524 -3.42 3.91 40.40
N ASN A 525 -3.55 3.18 39.31
CA ASN A 525 -3.24 3.62 37.96
C ASN A 525 -3.99 4.91 37.61
N ALA A 526 -3.24 5.93 37.18
CA ALA A 526 -3.79 7.25 36.89
C ALA A 526 -4.90 7.22 35.82
N VAL A 527 -4.80 6.37 34.80
CA VAL A 527 -5.84 6.28 33.75
C VAL A 527 -7.11 5.58 34.24
N ILE A 528 -6.98 4.62 35.17
CA ILE A 528 -8.13 3.95 35.80
C ILE A 528 -8.89 4.92 36.71
N LYS A 529 -8.16 5.66 37.56
CA LYS A 529 -8.76 6.73 38.38
C LYS A 529 -9.48 7.77 37.54
N ALA A 530 -8.90 8.14 36.39
CA ALA A 530 -9.48 9.13 35.49
C ALA A 530 -10.75 8.64 34.77
N ASP A 531 -10.87 7.35 34.49
CA ASP A 531 -12.08 6.74 33.94
C ASP A 531 -13.19 6.65 35.00
N LEU A 532 -12.86 6.19 36.21
CA LEU A 532 -13.82 6.09 37.32
C LEU A 532 -14.38 7.47 37.72
N ALA A 533 -13.57 8.52 37.62
CA ALA A 533 -14.02 9.89 37.86
C ALA A 533 -14.94 10.47 36.76
N ARG A 534 -15.03 9.82 35.59
CA ARG A 534 -15.82 10.27 34.43
C ARG A 534 -16.71 9.14 33.87
N PRO A 535 -17.74 8.70 34.63
CA PRO A 535 -18.68 7.70 34.16
C PRO A 535 -19.31 8.10 32.81
N GLY A 536 -19.46 7.13 31.91
CA GLY A 536 -20.01 7.37 30.57
C GLY A 536 -19.00 7.79 29.49
N ARG A 537 -17.77 8.18 29.87
CA ARG A 537 -16.71 8.57 28.92
C ARG A 537 -15.35 7.93 29.25
N PRO A 538 -15.27 6.59 29.33
CA PRO A 538 -14.02 5.89 29.63
C PRO A 538 -13.01 6.00 28.48
N ALA A 539 -11.72 5.94 28.80
CA ALA A 539 -10.62 5.88 27.84
C ALA A 539 -9.89 4.53 27.85
N THR A 540 -10.00 3.75 28.93
CA THR A 540 -9.34 2.46 29.09
C THR A 540 -10.19 1.31 28.55
N VAL A 541 -9.53 0.19 28.23
CA VAL A 541 -10.22 -1.03 27.76
C VAL A 541 -11.19 -1.58 28.81
N PRO A 542 -10.82 -1.74 30.10
CA PRO A 542 -11.79 -2.16 31.12
C PRO A 542 -12.96 -1.19 31.24
N GLY A 543 -12.70 0.12 31.22
CA GLY A 543 -13.72 1.16 31.28
C GLY A 543 -14.71 1.08 30.11
N LEU A 544 -14.23 0.95 28.87
CA LEU A 544 -15.05 0.81 27.67
C LEU A 544 -15.94 -0.45 27.72
N LEU A 545 -15.37 -1.58 28.11
CA LEU A 545 -16.10 -2.85 28.21
C LEU A 545 -17.22 -2.77 29.25
N VAL A 546 -16.90 -2.28 30.46
CA VAL A 546 -17.88 -2.14 31.55
C VAL A 546 -18.98 -1.14 31.19
N GLU A 547 -18.63 -0.01 30.58
CA GLU A 547 -19.59 1.00 30.15
C GLU A 547 -20.52 0.50 29.04
N ALA A 548 -19.99 -0.23 28.04
CA ALA A 548 -20.81 -0.82 26.99
C ALA A 548 -21.76 -1.89 27.56
N LEU A 549 -21.27 -2.76 28.43
CA LEU A 549 -22.07 -3.80 29.09
C LEU A 549 -23.18 -3.18 29.96
N ARG A 550 -22.88 -2.08 30.67
CA ARG A 550 -23.88 -1.30 31.42
C ARG A 550 -24.99 -0.79 30.51
N ARG A 551 -24.63 -0.17 29.38
CA ARG A 551 -25.61 0.36 28.40
C ARG A 551 -26.45 -0.75 27.78
N ARG A 552 -25.85 -1.88 27.40
CA ARG A 552 -26.58 -3.05 26.87
C ARG A 552 -27.57 -3.61 27.89
N ARG A 553 -27.13 -3.78 29.14
CA ARG A 553 -28.01 -4.22 30.25
C ARG A 553 -29.21 -3.27 30.40
N GLN A 554 -28.98 -1.96 30.42
CA GLN A 554 -30.04 -0.96 30.55
C GLN A 554 -31.01 -0.97 29.36
N ALA A 555 -30.53 -1.27 28.16
CA ALA A 555 -31.33 -1.37 26.95
C ALA A 555 -31.98 -2.74 26.73
N GLY A 556 -31.76 -3.73 27.61
CA GLY A 556 -32.26 -5.10 27.43
C GLY A 556 -31.59 -5.87 26.28
N VAL A 557 -30.41 -5.43 25.85
CA VAL A 557 -29.62 -6.08 24.80
C VAL A 557 -28.71 -7.13 25.42
N ALA A 558 -28.66 -8.33 24.84
CA ALA A 558 -27.81 -9.43 25.33
C ALA A 558 -26.33 -9.02 25.36
N PRO A 559 -25.51 -9.47 26.34
CA PRO A 559 -24.09 -9.20 26.36
C PRO A 559 -23.36 -9.84 25.18
N PHE A 560 -22.24 -9.23 24.77
CA PHE A 560 -21.29 -9.83 23.84
C PHE A 560 -20.30 -10.74 24.59
N THR A 561 -19.67 -11.68 23.87
CA THR A 561 -18.47 -12.37 24.35
C THR A 561 -17.26 -11.43 24.29
N VAL A 562 -16.39 -11.47 25.30
CA VAL A 562 -15.13 -10.71 25.31
C VAL A 562 -13.95 -11.66 25.10
N LEU A 563 -13.33 -11.59 23.93
CA LEU A 563 -12.27 -12.52 23.51
C LEU A 563 -10.90 -11.83 23.48
N SER A 564 -10.08 -12.08 24.51
CA SER A 564 -8.68 -11.66 24.47
C SER A 564 -7.90 -12.46 23.44
N CYS A 565 -7.11 -11.76 22.62
CA CYS A 565 -6.12 -12.31 21.70
C CYS A 565 -4.71 -11.79 22.01
N ASP A 566 -4.44 -11.28 23.22
CA ASP A 566 -3.09 -10.95 23.66
C ASP A 566 -2.36 -12.14 24.28
N ASN A 567 -1.03 -12.07 24.29
CA ASN A 567 -0.13 -13.09 24.84
C ASN A 567 0.00 -12.98 26.37
N LEU A 568 -1.10 -13.23 27.08
CA LEU A 568 -1.14 -13.30 28.55
C LEU A 568 -1.50 -14.72 28.99
N PRO A 569 -1.01 -15.23 30.13
CA PRO A 569 -1.52 -16.46 30.72
C PRO A 569 -3.00 -16.35 31.07
N SER A 570 -3.78 -17.38 30.75
CA SER A 570 -5.22 -17.49 30.93
C SER A 570 -5.94 -16.20 30.52
N ASN A 571 -5.58 -15.66 29.35
CA ASN A 571 -5.91 -14.29 28.97
C ASN A 571 -7.40 -13.90 29.10
N GLY A 572 -8.32 -14.83 28.83
CA GLY A 572 -9.75 -14.67 29.04
C GLY A 572 -10.11 -14.53 30.53
N LYS A 573 -9.66 -15.48 31.37
CA LYS A 573 -9.86 -15.44 32.83
C LYS A 573 -9.26 -14.17 33.45
N THR A 574 -8.05 -13.79 33.03
CA THR A 574 -7.39 -12.55 33.48
C THR A 574 -8.20 -11.32 33.11
N LEU A 575 -8.68 -11.23 31.86
CA LEU A 575 -9.51 -10.12 31.43
C LEU A 575 -10.83 -10.06 32.21
N GLY A 576 -11.50 -11.20 32.40
CA GLY A 576 -12.74 -11.29 33.19
C GLY A 576 -12.56 -10.81 34.62
N ARG A 577 -11.44 -11.17 35.27
CA ARG A 577 -11.08 -10.68 36.61
C ARG A 577 -10.88 -9.16 36.63
N ILE A 578 -10.15 -8.61 35.66
CA ILE A 578 -9.87 -7.17 35.56
C ILE A 578 -11.14 -6.37 35.31
N VAL A 579 -11.99 -6.84 34.38
CA VAL A 579 -13.30 -6.21 34.09
C VAL A 579 -14.21 -6.28 35.32
N GLY A 580 -14.21 -7.40 36.04
CA GLY A 580 -14.94 -7.55 37.31
C GLY A 580 -14.44 -6.61 38.40
N GLN A 581 -13.13 -6.50 38.59
CA GLN A 581 -12.51 -5.57 39.56
C GLN A 581 -12.83 -4.11 39.22
N TYR A 582 -12.75 -3.73 37.95
CA TYR A 582 -13.14 -2.40 37.50
C TYR A 582 -14.63 -2.15 37.75
N ALA A 583 -15.48 -3.12 37.41
CA ALA A 583 -16.92 -3.03 37.66
C ALA A 583 -17.23 -2.92 39.15
N ALA A 584 -16.53 -3.61 40.05
CA ALA A 584 -16.73 -3.49 41.49
C ALA A 584 -16.38 -2.08 42.02
N LEU A 585 -15.35 -1.43 41.44
CA LEU A 585 -15.01 -0.05 41.77
C LEU A 585 -16.06 0.96 41.26
N ALA A 586 -16.81 0.62 40.21
CA ALA A 586 -17.80 1.50 39.59
C ALA A 586 -19.25 1.25 40.09
N ASP A 587 -19.70 0.00 40.12
CA ASP A 587 -21.04 -0.48 40.49
C ASP A 587 -21.03 -1.99 40.79
N ASN A 588 -21.20 -2.35 42.07
CA ASN A 588 -21.25 -3.75 42.51
C ASN A 588 -22.38 -4.57 41.86
N ALA A 589 -23.54 -3.98 41.60
CA ALA A 589 -24.64 -4.70 40.96
C ALA A 589 -24.35 -4.97 39.48
N LEU A 590 -23.51 -4.16 38.84
CA LEU A 590 -22.99 -4.42 37.51
C LEU A 590 -21.91 -5.51 37.53
N CYS A 591 -21.03 -5.51 38.52
CA CYS A 591 -20.03 -6.57 38.70
C CYS A 591 -20.68 -7.97 38.81
N GLU A 592 -21.68 -8.12 39.68
CA GLU A 592 -22.41 -9.40 39.83
C GLU A 592 -23.10 -9.82 38.53
N TRP A 593 -23.66 -8.85 37.79
CA TRP A 593 -24.29 -9.14 36.51
C TRP A 593 -23.28 -9.59 35.46
N ILE A 594 -22.13 -8.92 35.35
CA ILE A 594 -21.06 -9.29 34.42
C ILE A 594 -20.57 -10.72 34.72
N ALA A 595 -20.32 -11.03 36.00
CA ALA A 595 -19.87 -12.35 36.43
C ALA A 595 -20.85 -13.49 36.07
N GLY A 596 -22.16 -13.20 36.02
CA GLY A 596 -23.18 -14.19 35.70
C GLY A 596 -23.57 -14.29 34.21
N HIS A 597 -23.26 -13.29 33.39
CA HIS A 597 -23.82 -13.19 32.02
C HIS A 597 -22.80 -13.00 30.90
N VAL A 598 -21.56 -12.60 31.20
CA VAL A 598 -20.55 -12.29 30.17
C VAL A 598 -19.52 -13.42 30.09
N ALA A 599 -19.26 -13.90 28.88
CA ALA A 599 -18.25 -14.92 28.62
C ALA A 599 -16.89 -14.28 28.31
N PHE A 600 -15.84 -14.81 28.93
CA PHE A 600 -14.44 -14.44 28.73
C PHE A 600 -13.61 -15.68 28.35
N PRO A 601 -13.82 -16.28 27.16
CA PRO A 601 -13.02 -17.41 26.71
C PRO A 601 -11.54 -17.03 26.62
N SER A 602 -10.69 -17.94 27.08
CA SER A 602 -9.24 -17.85 26.87
C SER A 602 -8.88 -18.29 25.45
N SER A 603 -7.79 -17.75 24.92
CA SER A 603 -7.25 -18.14 23.62
C SER A 603 -5.73 -18.14 23.59
N MET A 604 -5.16 -19.02 22.77
CA MET A 604 -3.75 -19.00 22.40
C MET A 604 -3.66 -18.59 20.93
N VAL A 605 -2.86 -17.58 20.66
CA VAL A 605 -2.63 -17.03 19.32
C VAL A 605 -1.16 -17.15 18.96
N ASP A 606 -0.88 -17.60 17.73
CA ASP A 606 0.49 -17.68 17.24
C ASP A 606 0.61 -17.38 15.75
N ARG A 607 1.39 -16.34 15.46
CA ARG A 607 1.88 -15.96 14.14
C ARG A 607 2.97 -14.91 14.31
N ILE A 608 4.11 -15.05 13.63
CA ILE A 608 5.15 -14.03 13.61
C ILE A 608 4.73 -12.94 12.62
N VAL A 609 4.60 -11.71 13.13
CA VAL A 609 4.13 -10.56 12.38
C VAL A 609 5.01 -9.35 12.71
N PRO A 610 6.03 -9.07 11.89
CA PRO A 610 6.87 -7.88 12.04
C PRO A 610 6.07 -6.57 11.88
N ALA A 611 6.68 -5.47 12.32
CA ALA A 611 6.22 -4.14 11.90
C ALA A 611 6.44 -3.96 10.39
N THR A 612 5.45 -3.37 9.70
CA THR A 612 5.55 -3.07 8.27
C THR A 612 6.57 -1.96 8.03
N SER A 613 7.47 -2.13 7.07
CA SER A 613 8.42 -1.11 6.63
C SER A 613 8.03 -0.51 5.27
N ASP A 614 8.62 0.63 4.90
CA ASP A 614 8.41 1.22 3.56
C ASP A 614 8.91 0.30 2.44
N ALA A 615 9.96 -0.49 2.70
CA ALA A 615 10.41 -1.51 1.77
C ALA A 615 9.36 -2.62 1.55
N ASP A 616 8.63 -3.00 2.61
CA ASP A 616 7.52 -3.95 2.47
C ASP A 616 6.36 -3.35 1.68
N ARG A 617 6.09 -2.04 1.82
CA ARG A 617 5.06 -1.33 1.03
C ARG A 617 5.41 -1.35 -0.45
N ALA A 618 6.65 -0.98 -0.80
CA ALA A 618 7.12 -0.99 -2.18
C ALA A 618 7.14 -2.41 -2.78
N GLU A 619 7.55 -3.42 -2.01
CA GLU A 619 7.50 -4.82 -2.45
C GLU A 619 6.07 -5.27 -2.73
N VAL A 620 5.11 -4.95 -1.84
CA VAL A 620 3.71 -5.30 -2.04
C VAL A 620 3.11 -4.56 -3.22
N GLU A 621 3.36 -3.27 -3.37
CA GLU A 621 2.90 -2.48 -4.52
C GLU A 621 3.39 -3.08 -5.85
N ALA A 622 4.68 -3.42 -5.92
CA ALA A 622 5.24 -4.10 -7.08
C ALA A 622 4.63 -5.49 -7.31
N LEU A 623 4.29 -6.21 -6.23
CA LEU A 623 3.71 -7.56 -6.30
C LEU A 623 2.25 -7.55 -6.76
N ILE A 624 1.44 -6.60 -6.29
CA ILE A 624 -0.01 -6.58 -6.56
C ILE A 624 -0.40 -5.61 -7.68
N GLY A 625 0.48 -4.69 -8.07
CA GLY A 625 0.22 -3.67 -9.10
C GLY A 625 -0.68 -2.51 -8.65
N LEU A 626 -0.91 -2.36 -7.34
CA LEU A 626 -1.72 -1.32 -6.72
C LEU A 626 -1.01 -0.75 -5.49
N GLU A 627 -1.19 0.54 -5.23
CA GLU A 627 -0.71 1.15 -3.98
C GLU A 627 -1.53 0.60 -2.81
N ASP A 628 -0.85 -0.06 -1.86
CA ASP A 628 -1.39 -0.38 -0.55
C ASP A 628 -0.67 0.46 0.51
N ALA A 629 -1.38 1.42 1.10
CA ALA A 629 -0.86 2.33 2.10
C ALA A 629 -0.39 1.59 3.38
N TRP A 630 -0.93 0.41 3.66
CA TRP A 630 -0.60 -0.30 4.89
C TRP A 630 -0.75 -1.83 4.80
N PRO A 631 0.05 -2.54 3.99
CA PRO A 631 0.07 -3.99 3.99
C PRO A 631 0.57 -4.55 5.33
N VAL A 632 0.43 -5.86 5.50
CA VAL A 632 0.99 -6.61 6.63
C VAL A 632 1.79 -7.81 6.15
N VAL A 633 3.02 -7.91 6.61
CA VAL A 633 3.94 -9.02 6.30
C VAL A 633 3.92 -10.04 7.43
N THR A 634 3.95 -11.32 7.08
CA THR A 634 3.89 -12.39 8.07
C THR A 634 4.48 -13.70 7.56
N GLU A 635 4.72 -14.64 8.48
CA GLU A 635 5.10 -16.01 8.14
C GLU A 635 3.89 -16.85 7.66
N PRO A 636 4.12 -18.02 7.03
CA PRO A 636 3.06 -18.95 6.65
C PRO A 636 2.36 -19.60 7.84
N PHE A 637 3.08 -19.89 8.92
CA PHE A 637 2.53 -20.53 10.10
C PHE A 637 1.51 -19.61 10.80
N THR A 638 0.33 -20.15 11.09
CA THR A 638 -0.70 -19.48 11.91
C THR A 638 -1.41 -20.53 12.76
N GLN A 639 -1.71 -20.19 14.01
CA GLN A 639 -2.47 -21.05 14.91
C GLN A 639 -3.36 -20.22 15.82
N TRP A 640 -4.60 -20.67 16.03
CA TRP A 640 -5.53 -20.08 16.97
C TRP A 640 -6.27 -21.17 17.73
N VAL A 641 -6.03 -21.28 19.03
CA VAL A 641 -6.73 -22.22 19.92
C VAL A 641 -7.64 -21.42 20.84
N ILE A 642 -8.92 -21.78 20.96
CA ILE A 642 -9.93 -20.97 21.64
C ILE A 642 -10.83 -21.85 22.50
N GLU A 643 -11.13 -21.43 23.72
CA GLU A 643 -12.20 -22.02 24.51
C GLU A 643 -13.56 -21.77 23.82
N ASP A 644 -14.33 -22.82 23.53
CA ASP A 644 -15.60 -22.68 22.79
C ASP A 644 -16.77 -22.18 23.69
N ILE A 645 -16.65 -20.93 24.15
CA ILE A 645 -17.59 -20.30 25.09
C ILE A 645 -18.13 -18.99 24.49
N PHE A 646 -19.18 -19.12 23.66
CA PHE A 646 -19.80 -17.99 22.93
C PHE A 646 -21.32 -17.98 23.07
N PRO A 647 -21.89 -17.45 24.16
CA PRO A 647 -23.34 -17.47 24.41
C PRO A 647 -24.17 -16.75 23.35
N ALA A 648 -23.59 -15.77 22.64
CA ALA A 648 -24.23 -15.01 21.56
C ALA A 648 -23.89 -15.55 20.15
N GLY A 649 -23.26 -16.73 20.06
CA GLY A 649 -22.74 -17.31 18.82
C GLY A 649 -21.37 -16.76 18.42
N ARG A 650 -20.78 -17.41 17.41
CA ARG A 650 -19.49 -17.06 16.80
C ARG A 650 -19.49 -17.49 15.32
N PRO A 651 -18.58 -16.96 14.48
CA PRO A 651 -18.37 -17.51 13.15
C PRO A 651 -17.88 -18.96 13.22
N ASP A 652 -17.91 -19.66 12.09
CA ASP A 652 -17.38 -21.02 11.96
C ASP A 652 -15.85 -21.03 11.91
N LEU A 653 -15.23 -20.62 13.03
CA LEU A 653 -13.79 -20.52 13.20
C LEU A 653 -13.08 -21.87 12.97
N ALA A 654 -13.75 -22.99 13.25
CA ALA A 654 -13.20 -24.32 13.00
C ALA A 654 -13.02 -24.60 11.51
N ALA A 655 -13.98 -24.19 10.66
CA ALA A 655 -13.85 -24.30 9.21
C ALA A 655 -12.72 -23.40 8.66
N ALA A 656 -12.44 -22.27 9.31
CA ALA A 656 -11.30 -21.41 8.99
C ALA A 656 -9.96 -21.90 9.58
N GLY A 657 -9.94 -23.04 10.29
CA GLY A 657 -8.73 -23.68 10.81
C GLY A 657 -8.36 -23.36 12.26
N ALA A 658 -9.24 -22.69 13.02
CA ALA A 658 -9.04 -22.51 14.46
C ALA A 658 -9.36 -23.80 15.23
N GLU A 659 -8.64 -24.06 16.32
CA GLU A 659 -8.84 -25.21 17.20
C GLU A 659 -9.74 -24.81 18.37
N LEU A 660 -10.96 -25.36 18.39
CA LEU A 660 -11.91 -25.14 19.46
C LEU A 660 -11.76 -26.22 20.53
N VAL A 661 -11.48 -25.80 21.76
CA VAL A 661 -11.16 -26.69 22.87
C VAL A 661 -11.97 -26.33 24.11
N THR A 662 -11.92 -27.21 25.12
CA THR A 662 -12.51 -26.93 26.43
C THR A 662 -11.53 -26.27 27.39
N ASP A 663 -10.23 -26.42 27.14
CA ASP A 663 -9.15 -25.85 27.97
C ASP A 663 -7.95 -25.48 27.09
N VAL A 664 -7.59 -24.20 27.11
CA VAL A 664 -6.49 -23.62 26.32
C VAL A 664 -5.16 -23.64 27.08
N GLU A 665 -5.17 -23.80 28.40
CA GLU A 665 -4.00 -23.62 29.26
C GLU A 665 -2.76 -24.43 28.81
N PRO A 666 -2.87 -25.71 28.38
CA PRO A 666 -1.70 -26.47 27.93
C PRO A 666 -1.01 -25.85 26.70
N PHE A 667 -1.80 -25.36 25.73
CA PHE A 667 -1.30 -24.78 24.48
C PHE A 667 -0.66 -23.41 24.74
N GLU A 668 -1.32 -22.59 25.54
CA GLU A 668 -0.84 -21.28 25.94
C GLU A 668 0.46 -21.38 26.73
N ARG A 669 0.52 -22.28 27.73
CA ARG A 669 1.72 -22.49 28.54
C ARG A 669 2.89 -23.00 27.70
N MET A 670 2.64 -23.92 26.76
CA MET A 670 3.66 -24.37 25.80
C MET A 670 4.20 -23.20 24.98
N LYS A 671 3.32 -22.40 24.37
CA LYS A 671 3.70 -21.30 23.48
C LYS A 671 4.40 -20.17 24.24
N LEU A 672 3.89 -19.76 25.40
CA LEU A 672 4.49 -18.69 26.21
C LEU A 672 5.91 -19.07 26.69
N ARG A 673 6.13 -20.34 27.06
CA ARG A 673 7.45 -20.77 27.55
C ARG A 673 8.43 -21.06 26.41
N MET A 674 8.03 -21.88 25.43
CA MET A 674 8.92 -22.34 24.37
C MET A 674 9.15 -21.31 23.26
N LEU A 675 8.11 -20.57 22.84
CA LEU A 675 8.24 -19.54 21.82
C LEU A 675 8.56 -18.19 22.45
N ASN A 676 7.67 -17.66 23.31
CA ASN A 676 7.84 -16.29 23.80
C ASN A 676 9.07 -16.15 24.71
N GLY A 677 9.35 -17.16 25.55
CA GLY A 677 10.56 -17.24 26.38
C GLY A 677 11.83 -17.22 25.53
N ALA A 678 11.91 -18.10 24.52
CA ALA A 678 13.04 -18.13 23.59
C ALA A 678 13.21 -16.82 22.80
N HIS A 679 12.11 -16.23 22.31
CA HIS A 679 12.15 -14.94 21.62
C HIS A 679 12.72 -13.82 22.50
N SER A 680 12.27 -13.73 23.76
CA SER A 680 12.78 -12.73 24.69
C SER A 680 14.26 -12.93 24.97
N THR A 681 14.71 -14.17 25.24
CA THR A 681 16.13 -14.47 25.41
C THR A 681 16.96 -14.09 24.19
N LEU A 682 16.52 -14.49 22.98
CA LEU A 682 17.21 -14.17 21.73
C LEU A 682 17.30 -12.65 21.53
N ALA A 683 16.20 -11.92 21.78
CA ALA A 683 16.13 -10.48 21.57
C ALA A 683 17.14 -9.72 22.43
N TYR A 684 17.23 -9.99 23.74
CA TYR A 684 18.18 -9.27 24.59
C TYR A 684 19.63 -9.59 24.26
N PHE A 685 19.97 -10.86 23.99
CA PHE A 685 21.31 -11.19 23.51
C PHE A 685 21.64 -10.52 22.17
N SER A 686 20.68 -10.47 21.26
CA SER A 686 20.84 -9.82 19.96
C SER A 686 21.12 -8.32 20.10
N GLN A 687 20.39 -7.64 20.99
CA GLN A 687 20.63 -6.23 21.29
C GLN A 687 22.03 -6.01 21.88
N LEU A 688 22.49 -6.90 22.76
CA LEU A 688 23.85 -6.83 23.34
C LEU A 688 24.97 -7.15 22.33
N LEU A 689 24.69 -7.98 21.32
CA LEU A 689 25.67 -8.47 20.34
C LEU A 689 25.61 -7.78 18.97
N GLY A 690 24.63 -6.90 18.76
CA GLY A 690 24.47 -6.14 17.51
C GLY A 690 23.75 -6.87 16.38
N HIS A 691 22.91 -7.88 16.69
CA HIS A 691 22.09 -8.58 15.69
C HIS A 691 20.74 -7.87 15.51
N GLU A 692 20.47 -7.37 14.30
CA GLU A 692 19.29 -6.56 14.02
C GLU A 692 18.00 -7.40 13.98
N THR A 693 18.02 -8.55 13.32
CA THR A 693 16.84 -9.40 13.14
C THR A 693 16.97 -10.77 13.82
N VAL A 694 15.83 -11.42 14.06
CA VAL A 694 15.78 -12.78 14.62
C VAL A 694 16.54 -13.77 13.73
N ALA A 695 16.46 -13.64 12.41
CA ALA A 695 17.17 -14.51 11.47
C ALA A 695 18.69 -14.34 11.56
N ASP A 696 19.18 -13.10 11.65
CA ASP A 696 20.61 -12.81 11.86
C ASP A 696 21.12 -13.46 13.14
N ALA A 697 20.35 -13.32 14.23
CA ALA A 697 20.69 -13.91 15.51
C ALA A 697 20.66 -15.44 15.49
N MET A 698 19.75 -16.06 14.73
CA MET A 698 19.68 -17.51 14.57
C MET A 698 20.75 -18.09 13.62
N ALA A 699 21.42 -17.23 12.84
CA ALA A 699 22.60 -17.59 12.07
C ALA A 699 23.89 -17.62 12.92
N ASP A 700 23.87 -17.03 14.13
CA ASP A 700 24.92 -17.21 15.12
C ASP A 700 24.77 -18.55 15.84
N ASP A 701 25.74 -19.45 15.62
CA ASP A 701 25.71 -20.81 16.16
C ASP A 701 25.60 -20.87 17.70
N ALA A 702 26.20 -19.93 18.42
CA ALA A 702 26.15 -19.91 19.88
C ALA A 702 24.76 -19.50 20.38
N LEU A 703 24.12 -18.54 19.71
CA LEU A 703 22.75 -18.14 20.03
C LEU A 703 21.75 -19.22 19.61
N ALA A 704 21.94 -19.87 18.46
CA ALA A 704 21.10 -20.99 18.03
C ALA A 704 21.16 -22.16 19.04
N ARG A 705 22.35 -22.46 19.59
CA ARG A 705 22.51 -23.44 20.68
C ARG A 705 21.82 -22.99 21.96
N LEU A 706 21.96 -21.71 22.36
CA LEU A 706 21.26 -21.17 23.53
C LEU A 706 19.75 -21.29 23.38
N ILE A 707 19.19 -20.97 22.21
CA ILE A 707 17.75 -21.06 21.98
C ILE A 707 17.27 -22.51 22.01
N ALA A 708 18.04 -23.45 21.46
CA ALA A 708 17.73 -24.87 21.62
C ALA A 708 17.73 -25.30 23.10
N GLN A 709 18.69 -24.83 23.89
CA GLN A 709 18.77 -25.10 25.33
C GLN A 709 17.57 -24.50 26.07
N VAL A 710 17.26 -23.22 25.87
CA VAL A 710 16.12 -22.51 26.49
C VAL A 710 14.81 -23.23 26.18
N MET A 711 14.59 -23.63 24.93
CA MET A 711 13.39 -24.40 24.55
C MET A 711 13.34 -25.77 25.23
N GLY A 712 14.48 -26.45 25.39
CA GLY A 712 14.58 -27.73 26.09
C GLY A 712 14.30 -27.62 27.59
N GLU A 713 14.86 -26.60 28.24
CA GLU A 713 14.61 -26.30 29.66
C GLU A 713 13.14 -25.92 29.88
N ALA A 714 12.57 -25.08 29.02
CA ALA A 714 11.15 -24.74 29.03
C ALA A 714 10.26 -25.98 28.85
N ALA A 715 10.58 -26.83 27.88
CA ALA A 715 9.84 -28.07 27.61
C ALA A 715 9.83 -29.01 28.83
N ALA A 716 10.91 -29.06 29.61
CA ALA A 716 10.99 -29.90 30.81
C ALA A 716 10.03 -29.47 31.94
N THR A 717 9.41 -28.30 31.82
CA THR A 717 8.40 -27.78 32.77
C THR A 717 6.95 -28.01 32.31
N LEU A 718 6.76 -28.62 31.14
CA LEU A 718 5.45 -28.81 30.53
C LEU A 718 5.01 -30.27 30.66
N ASP A 719 3.74 -30.45 31.03
CA ASP A 719 3.09 -31.76 31.09
C ASP A 719 2.48 -32.13 29.71
N LEU A 720 3.35 -32.33 28.73
CA LEU A 720 2.99 -32.72 27.36
C LEU A 720 3.94 -33.83 26.86
N PRO A 721 3.53 -34.67 25.88
CA PRO A 721 4.38 -35.71 25.35
C PRO A 721 5.72 -35.15 24.82
N ALA A 722 6.83 -35.77 25.20
CA ALA A 722 8.17 -35.31 24.83
C ALA A 722 8.37 -35.22 23.30
N SER A 723 7.71 -36.10 22.53
CA SER A 723 7.72 -36.06 21.06
C SER A 723 7.07 -34.80 20.50
N ASP A 724 5.97 -34.34 21.11
CA ASP A 724 5.26 -33.13 20.66
C ASP A 724 6.05 -31.87 20.99
N LEU A 725 6.68 -31.83 22.16
CA LEU A 725 7.58 -30.75 22.56
C LEU A 725 8.81 -30.68 21.66
N ALA A 726 9.43 -31.82 21.33
CA ALA A 726 10.58 -31.87 20.42
C ALA A 726 10.23 -31.42 18.99
N ARG A 727 9.07 -31.85 18.48
CA ARG A 727 8.53 -31.42 17.18
C ARG A 727 8.27 -29.91 17.17
N SER A 728 7.60 -29.40 18.21
CA SER A 728 7.31 -27.97 18.36
C SER A 728 8.59 -27.14 18.43
N GLY A 729 9.56 -27.53 19.26
CA GLY A 729 10.86 -26.84 19.34
C GLY A 729 11.61 -26.82 18.01
N THR A 730 11.52 -27.88 17.21
CA THR A 730 12.13 -27.91 15.87
C THR A 730 11.42 -26.96 14.91
N ALA A 731 10.08 -26.96 14.88
CA ALA A 731 9.30 -26.04 14.06
C ALA A 731 9.57 -24.57 14.42
N LEU A 732 9.67 -24.25 15.71
CA LEU A 732 9.98 -22.89 16.19
C LEU A 732 11.36 -22.41 15.72
N ARG A 733 12.39 -23.25 15.81
CA ARG A 733 13.72 -22.89 15.32
C ARG A 733 13.75 -22.66 13.81
N THR A 734 13.00 -23.47 13.04
CA THR A 734 12.84 -23.24 11.59
C THR A 734 12.18 -21.90 11.31
N ARG A 735 11.10 -21.56 12.03
CA ARG A 735 10.41 -20.27 11.91
C ARG A 735 11.31 -19.07 12.23
N PHE A 736 12.11 -19.16 13.30
CA PHE A 736 13.05 -18.10 13.65
C PHE A 736 14.17 -17.91 12.61
N ARG A 737 14.46 -18.92 11.79
CA ARG A 737 15.48 -18.85 10.73
C ARG A 737 14.98 -18.23 9.43
N ASN A 738 13.71 -17.84 9.31
CA ASN A 738 13.17 -17.25 8.09
C ASN A 738 13.74 -15.82 7.87
N PRO A 739 14.60 -15.61 6.86
CA PRO A 739 15.26 -14.31 6.64
C PRO A 739 14.32 -13.28 6.02
N ALA A 740 13.21 -13.69 5.39
CA ALA A 740 12.34 -12.79 4.64
C ALA A 740 11.49 -11.87 5.52
N LEU A 741 11.30 -12.21 6.80
CA LEU A 741 10.46 -11.44 7.73
C LEU A 741 11.19 -10.23 8.33
N LYS A 742 12.53 -10.21 8.34
CA LYS A 742 13.34 -9.16 8.99
C LYS A 742 12.82 -8.74 10.38
N HIS A 743 12.36 -9.73 11.18
CA HIS A 743 11.70 -9.47 12.46
C HIS A 743 12.71 -8.85 13.45
N ARG A 744 12.57 -7.55 13.72
CA ARG A 744 13.55 -6.78 14.49
C ARG A 744 13.62 -7.23 15.94
N THR A 745 14.82 -7.50 16.44
CA THR A 745 15.05 -7.93 17.82
C THR A 745 14.69 -6.82 18.81
N ALA A 746 14.89 -5.55 18.42
CA ALA A 746 14.47 -4.39 19.19
C ALA A 746 12.95 -4.35 19.45
N GLN A 747 12.13 -4.73 18.45
CA GLN A 747 10.66 -4.80 18.59
C GLN A 747 10.27 -5.87 19.63
N ILE A 748 10.98 -6.99 19.66
CA ILE A 748 10.71 -8.08 20.62
C ILE A 748 11.11 -7.66 22.04
N ALA A 749 12.21 -6.92 22.18
CA ALA A 749 12.79 -6.45 23.44
C ALA A 749 11.96 -5.36 24.17
N MET A 750 11.01 -4.70 23.50
CA MET A 750 10.12 -3.71 24.12
C MET A 750 9.27 -4.32 25.23
N ASP A 751 8.81 -3.51 26.20
CA ASP A 751 7.91 -3.92 27.29
C ASP A 751 8.43 -5.14 28.10
N GLY A 752 9.75 -5.24 28.27
CA GLY A 752 10.40 -6.35 28.97
C GLY A 752 9.89 -6.58 30.39
N SER A 753 9.59 -5.52 31.14
CA SER A 753 9.02 -5.59 32.49
C SER A 753 7.70 -6.35 32.56
N GLN A 754 6.91 -6.31 31.48
CA GLN A 754 5.62 -7.00 31.37
C GLN A 754 5.76 -8.43 30.82
N LYS A 755 6.85 -8.70 30.10
CA LYS A 755 7.09 -9.96 29.38
C LYS A 755 7.88 -10.96 30.20
N ILE A 756 8.94 -10.53 30.89
CA ILE A 756 9.87 -11.40 31.60
C ILE A 756 9.21 -12.26 32.69
N PRO A 757 8.27 -11.75 33.52
CA PRO A 757 7.65 -12.55 34.57
C PRO A 757 6.97 -13.82 34.05
N GLN A 758 6.14 -13.66 33.02
CA GLN A 758 5.33 -14.72 32.43
C GLN A 758 6.08 -15.59 31.40
N ARG A 759 7.20 -15.11 30.85
CA ARG A 759 7.98 -15.83 29.82
C ARG A 759 9.16 -16.62 30.38
N LEU A 760 9.86 -16.07 31.38
CA LEU A 760 11.09 -16.66 31.92
C LEU A 760 10.98 -16.99 33.42
N LEU A 761 10.53 -16.04 34.25
CA LEU A 761 10.62 -16.19 35.71
C LEU A 761 9.77 -17.35 36.25
N GLY A 762 8.51 -17.47 35.80
CA GLY A 762 7.66 -18.60 36.16
C GLY A 762 8.25 -19.95 35.73
N THR A 763 8.84 -20.01 34.52
CA THR A 763 9.52 -21.22 34.02
C THR A 763 10.73 -21.59 34.87
N ILE A 764 11.53 -20.61 35.30
CA ILE A 764 12.69 -20.82 36.16
C ILE A 764 12.25 -21.34 37.53
N ALA A 765 11.21 -20.75 38.13
CA ALA A 765 10.68 -21.19 39.41
C ALA A 765 10.20 -22.65 39.35
N ASP A 766 9.44 -23.01 38.31
CA ASP A 766 8.96 -24.39 38.11
C ASP A 766 10.10 -25.37 37.85
N ALA A 767 11.06 -25.01 37.01
CA ALA A 767 12.24 -25.84 36.73
C ALA A 767 13.05 -26.08 38.00
N HIS A 768 13.28 -25.04 38.81
CA HIS A 768 13.98 -25.15 40.08
C HIS A 768 13.23 -26.05 41.07
N ALA A 769 11.92 -25.86 41.23
CA ALA A 769 11.08 -26.68 42.10
C ALA A 769 11.07 -28.16 41.67
N ALA A 770 11.17 -28.43 40.37
CA ALA A 770 11.23 -29.78 39.80
C ALA A 770 12.67 -30.36 39.73
N GLY A 771 13.68 -29.65 40.22
CA GLY A 771 15.08 -30.08 40.15
C GLY A 771 15.63 -30.21 38.72
N LYS A 772 15.07 -29.45 37.77
CA LYS A 772 15.47 -29.43 36.36
C LYS A 772 16.50 -28.32 36.09
N PRO A 773 17.34 -28.44 35.06
CA PRO A 773 18.22 -27.35 34.62
C PRO A 773 17.43 -26.13 34.16
N TRP A 774 17.99 -24.94 34.38
CA TRP A 774 17.42 -23.65 33.98
C TRP A 774 18.51 -22.63 33.61
N ASP A 775 19.70 -23.08 33.23
CA ASP A 775 20.86 -22.22 32.97
C ASP A 775 20.66 -21.32 31.75
N GLY A 776 20.05 -21.83 30.68
CA GLY A 776 19.74 -21.04 29.49
C GLY A 776 18.67 -19.99 29.78
N LEU A 777 17.62 -20.36 30.53
CA LEU A 777 16.60 -19.43 31.00
C LEU A 777 17.20 -18.34 31.89
N ALA A 778 18.12 -18.70 32.79
CA ALA A 778 18.86 -17.77 33.66
C ALA A 778 19.64 -16.74 32.83
N SER A 779 20.37 -17.20 31.81
CA SER A 779 21.14 -16.34 30.92
C SER A 779 20.26 -15.34 30.18
N GLY A 780 19.03 -15.70 29.81
CA GLY A 780 18.06 -14.77 29.21
C GLY A 780 17.64 -13.63 30.15
N VAL A 781 17.42 -13.92 31.43
CA VAL A 781 17.11 -12.89 32.44
C VAL A 781 18.33 -12.01 32.71
N ALA A 782 19.52 -12.60 32.80
CA ALA A 782 20.76 -11.84 32.97
C ALA A 782 21.02 -10.91 31.76
N ALA A 783 20.75 -11.38 30.54
CA ALA A 783 20.87 -10.58 29.33
C ALA A 783 19.91 -9.39 29.33
N TRP A 784 18.67 -9.59 29.80
CA TRP A 784 17.72 -8.49 29.98
C TRP A 784 18.25 -7.44 30.97
N ILE A 785 18.73 -7.87 32.15
CA ILE A 785 19.30 -6.96 33.16
C ILE A 785 20.50 -6.19 32.59
N ALA A 786 21.38 -6.85 31.83
CA ALA A 786 22.51 -6.21 31.18
C ALA A 786 22.06 -5.21 30.09
N PHE A 787 21.03 -5.55 29.32
CA PHE A 787 20.44 -4.70 28.27
C PHE A 787 19.88 -3.39 28.85
N LEU A 788 19.22 -3.42 30.02
CA LEU A 788 18.68 -2.24 30.70
C LEU A 788 19.73 -1.15 31.01
N ARG A 789 21.03 -1.48 30.92
CA ARG A 789 22.14 -0.55 31.15
C ARG A 789 22.65 0.16 29.90
N GLN A 790 22.29 -0.30 28.70
CA GLN A 790 22.84 0.24 27.45
C GLN A 790 22.25 1.60 27.05
N GLY A 791 21.13 2.02 27.66
CA GLY A 791 20.51 3.31 27.38
C GLY A 791 19.03 3.33 27.69
N PRO A 792 18.30 4.35 27.18
CA PRO A 792 16.84 4.38 27.24
C PRO A 792 16.23 3.14 26.58
N VAL A 793 15.20 2.58 27.21
CA VAL A 793 14.47 1.40 26.72
C VAL A 793 13.01 1.77 26.46
N ASP A 794 12.36 1.08 25.51
CA ASP A 794 10.91 1.16 25.32
C ASP A 794 10.22 0.20 26.28
N ASP A 795 9.82 0.73 27.44
CA ASP A 795 9.19 -0.03 28.52
C ASP A 795 8.34 0.90 29.40
N PRO A 796 7.21 0.46 29.97
CA PRO A 796 6.44 1.27 30.91
C PRO A 796 7.25 1.73 32.13
N MET A 797 8.29 0.99 32.51
CA MET A 797 9.20 1.30 33.62
C MET A 797 10.50 1.98 33.16
N ALA A 798 10.59 2.48 31.92
CA ALA A 798 11.81 3.05 31.33
C ALA A 798 12.49 4.10 32.24
N GLY A 799 11.73 5.06 32.77
CA GLY A 799 12.27 6.08 33.66
C GLY A 799 12.91 5.52 34.93
N ARG A 800 12.35 4.44 35.49
CA ARG A 800 12.90 3.75 36.67
C ARG A 800 14.18 3.00 36.31
N PHE A 801 14.19 2.29 35.18
CA PHE A 801 15.40 1.61 34.70
C PHE A 801 16.54 2.59 34.42
N SER A 802 16.28 3.72 33.76
CA SER A 802 17.29 4.76 33.53
C SER A 802 17.82 5.34 34.84
N ALA A 803 16.96 5.59 35.84
CA ALA A 803 17.40 6.05 37.15
C ALA A 803 18.29 5.03 37.87
N LEU A 804 17.96 3.75 37.79
CA LEU A 804 18.76 2.66 38.36
C LEU A 804 20.11 2.51 37.65
N ALA A 805 20.14 2.63 36.32
CA ALA A 805 21.36 2.61 35.51
C ALA A 805 22.28 3.79 35.85
N ALA A 806 21.73 4.99 35.99
CA ALA A 806 22.49 6.18 36.36
C ALA A 806 23.04 6.13 37.80
N ARG A 807 22.28 5.54 38.74
CA ARG A 807 22.68 5.45 40.15
C ARG A 807 23.76 4.41 40.42
N HIS A 808 23.81 3.34 39.62
CA HIS A 808 24.68 2.19 39.86
C HIS A 808 25.56 1.90 38.63
N ALA A 809 26.74 2.52 38.60
CA ALA A 809 27.74 2.29 37.54
C ALA A 809 28.37 0.88 37.58
N ASP A 810 28.39 0.25 38.75
CA ASP A 810 28.85 -1.14 38.91
C ASP A 810 27.77 -2.14 38.43
N PRO A 811 28.12 -3.11 37.55
CA PRO A 811 27.18 -4.09 37.00
C PRO A 811 26.38 -4.87 38.03
N VAL A 812 27.05 -5.34 39.09
CA VAL A 812 26.42 -6.19 40.11
C VAL A 812 25.52 -5.36 41.03
N ARG A 813 25.92 -4.13 41.38
CA ARG A 813 25.05 -3.20 42.12
C ARG A 813 23.82 -2.82 41.32
N HIS A 814 23.95 -2.60 40.01
CA HIS A 814 22.80 -2.37 39.14
C HIS A 814 21.87 -3.58 39.12
N ALA A 815 22.43 -4.78 38.92
CA ALA A 815 21.66 -6.03 38.92
C ALA A 815 20.90 -6.22 40.23
N ASN A 816 21.51 -6.00 41.39
CA ASN A 816 20.81 -6.07 42.68
C ASN A 816 19.63 -5.09 42.73
N ALA A 817 19.85 -3.84 42.33
CA ALA A 817 18.80 -2.82 42.38
C ALA A 817 17.62 -3.10 41.41
N VAL A 818 17.90 -3.80 40.30
CA VAL A 818 16.85 -4.30 39.39
C VAL A 818 16.14 -5.52 39.97
N LEU A 819 16.87 -6.46 40.58
CA LEU A 819 16.30 -7.65 41.23
C LEU A 819 15.42 -7.30 42.44
N ASP A 820 15.66 -6.16 43.08
CA ASP A 820 14.84 -5.61 44.18
C ASP A 820 13.47 -5.08 43.70
N LEU A 821 13.21 -5.01 42.39
CA LEU A 821 11.93 -4.64 41.81
C LEU A 821 10.91 -5.78 41.98
N ARG A 822 10.30 -5.85 43.16
CA ARG A 822 9.31 -6.88 43.51
C ARG A 822 8.13 -6.92 42.54
N GLU A 823 7.78 -5.82 41.90
CA GLU A 823 6.73 -5.80 40.88
C GLU A 823 7.07 -6.62 39.62
N VAL A 824 8.35 -6.88 39.35
CA VAL A 824 8.78 -7.76 38.25
C VAL A 824 9.14 -9.15 38.77
N PHE A 825 9.93 -9.23 39.84
CA PHE A 825 10.54 -10.47 40.30
C PHE A 825 9.74 -11.21 41.38
N GLY A 826 8.72 -10.59 41.96
CA GLY A 826 7.88 -11.20 43.00
C GLY A 826 8.70 -11.77 44.16
N THR A 827 8.45 -13.04 44.49
CA THR A 827 9.16 -13.75 45.57
C THR A 827 10.58 -14.16 45.18
N LEU A 828 10.96 -14.13 43.89
CA LEU A 828 12.33 -14.46 43.47
C LEU A 828 13.34 -13.40 43.91
N SER A 829 12.90 -12.18 44.23
CA SER A 829 13.76 -11.15 44.84
C SER A 829 14.38 -11.61 46.17
N ASP A 830 13.70 -12.48 46.91
CA ASP A 830 14.17 -13.01 48.20
C ASP A 830 14.88 -14.37 48.08
N ALA A 831 14.94 -14.93 46.87
CA ALA A 831 15.50 -16.26 46.63
C ALA A 831 17.00 -16.20 46.37
N ASP A 832 17.82 -16.49 47.40
CA ASP A 832 19.28 -16.44 47.31
C ASP A 832 19.86 -17.29 46.16
N TRP A 833 19.26 -18.44 45.87
CA TRP A 833 19.66 -19.32 44.76
C TRP A 833 19.49 -18.63 43.39
N PHE A 834 18.46 -17.79 43.25
CA PHE A 834 18.16 -17.07 42.03
C PHE A 834 19.01 -15.80 41.93
N THR A 835 18.97 -14.94 42.95
CA THR A 835 19.66 -13.65 42.95
C THR A 835 21.18 -13.82 42.86
N SER A 836 21.75 -14.83 43.52
CA SER A 836 23.19 -15.13 43.43
C SER A 836 23.59 -15.62 42.04
N ARG A 837 22.73 -16.42 41.37
CA ARG A 837 22.97 -16.84 39.99
C ARG A 837 22.92 -15.65 39.02
N MET A 838 21.94 -14.76 39.18
CA MET A 838 21.83 -13.55 38.36
C MET A 838 23.04 -12.64 38.51
N ARG A 839 23.50 -12.39 39.75
CA ARG A 839 24.74 -11.63 40.01
C ARG A 839 25.95 -12.25 39.32
N SER A 840 26.12 -13.56 39.44
CA SER A 840 27.23 -14.27 38.81
C SER A 840 27.21 -14.13 37.29
N LEU A 841 26.05 -14.32 36.64
CA LEU A 841 25.95 -14.21 35.19
C LEU A 841 26.18 -12.78 34.70
N VAL A 842 25.60 -11.78 35.37
CA VAL A 842 25.82 -10.36 35.02
C VAL A 842 27.28 -9.95 35.22
N GLN A 843 27.95 -10.45 36.26
CA GLN A 843 29.38 -10.22 36.47
C GLN A 843 30.20 -10.82 35.31
N THR A 844 29.96 -12.08 34.96
CA THR A 844 30.65 -12.74 33.83
C THR A 844 30.41 -11.98 32.52
N MET A 845 29.19 -11.54 32.24
CA MET A 845 28.90 -10.72 31.05
C MET A 845 29.64 -9.38 31.06
N ALA A 846 29.84 -8.78 32.24
CA ALA A 846 30.56 -7.51 32.37
C ALA A 846 32.08 -7.66 32.20
N ASP A 847 32.66 -8.76 32.70
CA ASP A 847 34.11 -9.01 32.66
C ASP A 847 34.58 -9.58 31.32
N GLU A 848 33.82 -10.51 30.75
CA GLU A 848 34.22 -11.32 29.59
C GLU A 848 33.34 -11.10 28.35
N GLY A 849 32.28 -10.28 28.49
CA GLY A 849 31.31 -9.98 27.44
C GLY A 849 30.13 -10.96 27.39
N PRO A 850 29.02 -10.61 26.69
CA PRO A 850 27.79 -11.41 26.67
C PRO A 850 27.98 -12.84 26.15
N ARG A 851 28.97 -13.08 25.28
CA ARG A 851 29.25 -14.41 24.72
C ARG A 851 29.75 -15.42 25.77
N ALA A 852 30.33 -14.95 26.88
CA ALA A 852 30.94 -15.83 27.89
C ALA A 852 29.93 -16.72 28.64
N VAL A 853 28.63 -16.35 28.61
CA VAL A 853 27.55 -17.13 29.23
C VAL A 853 26.73 -17.95 28.23
N LEU A 854 27.13 -17.96 26.95
CA LEU A 854 26.51 -18.79 25.92
C LEU A 854 27.04 -20.23 26.01
N PRO A 855 26.25 -21.25 25.63
CA PRO A 855 26.73 -22.61 25.53
C PRO A 855 27.85 -22.72 24.50
N GLN A 856 28.95 -23.39 24.88
CA GLN A 856 30.11 -23.62 23.99
C GLN A 856 29.75 -24.46 22.78
#